data_AF-A0A1Y4GCU6-F1
#
_entry.id   AF-A0A1Y4GCU6-F1
#
_cell.length_a   1.000
_cell.length_b   1.000
_cell.length_c   1.000
_cell.angle_alpha   90.00
_cell.angle_beta   90.00
_cell.angle_gamma   90.00
#
_symmetry.space_group_name_H-M   'P 1'
#
loop_
_entity.id
_entity.type
_entity.pdbx_description
1 polymer ?
#
loop_
_entity_poly.entity_id
_entity_poly.type
_entity_poly.pdbx_seq_one_letter_code
_entity_poly.pdbx_strand_id
1 'polypeptide(L)'
;MLKLRRCLAITAALILAALPSHAWAEDLAIGSAAELIGFRERVNAGEDFAGKTVLLTADIDLGGEPWTPIGTRETPFAGKFNGCNHKITGLNITTAEMRDGEAAGKAASCAGLFLNVEGEGAQIANLTVRGEIECAPAAEVSAAGAITARLGQGAVLYRCLGAVETKLAGEGAGRDSYAYAGGLAGYSEGHIIYCVNEGNVTTEASADYAVAGGLAGAQSGGSILFSDNSGRIETADAGEFRAYAGGIAGSVENGSVSCVRNQGEIISYSLAGGVTAYASGAVLRDAVNVAAVGGTGRDSDITAGGIAAQLYSGSAAANCYNTGSVSASGAAYYAYAGGIAGWSSGGFSSSNVIYNCTNVGAVSGDASSSARVGGLAGEIYGTELRSSVNSGAVSAGRFVAGGITGYKYPNADIHDVAFSEGTTPVGYGDRNVANAQSLTRDEISGFVATAFPSLTPVIVGVEEGEEAEAGVSLHAHPGTPSEPARYYALREAYVEPPEHAAAEISGNVIKVTAKAPGVSLLAAYAETYRSGADGAVNRSSPSRSLVTALVWVREAGSEEPPLPEEPEGEQPGGIVIPSGPGEPGETPPPMWPDVPLPSVPDEPAPAPEAPRHGGGGGCSAGFGAMALLALAPLAARLRGKQ
;
A
#
# COMPACT_ATOMS: atom_id res chain seq x y z
N MET A 1 10.22 -2.24 -22.37
CA MET A 1 9.24 -2.94 -23.22
C MET A 1 9.13 -4.44 -22.94
N LEU A 2 10.22 -5.23 -22.89
CA LEU A 2 10.15 -6.69 -22.64
C LEU A 2 9.67 -7.08 -21.22
N LYS A 3 10.08 -6.35 -20.16
CA LYS A 3 9.63 -6.59 -18.78
C LYS A 3 8.14 -6.26 -18.57
N LEU A 4 7.61 -5.30 -19.31
CA LEU A 4 6.22 -4.84 -19.22
C LEU A 4 5.26 -5.79 -19.93
N ARG A 5 5.59 -6.27 -21.15
CA ARG A 5 4.80 -7.33 -21.80
C ARG A 5 4.74 -8.58 -20.93
N ARG A 6 5.79 -8.87 -20.15
CA ARG A 6 5.77 -9.94 -19.15
C ARG A 6 4.85 -9.62 -17.97
N CYS A 7 4.89 -8.42 -17.38
CA CYS A 7 3.93 -8.04 -16.33
C CYS A 7 2.49 -8.04 -16.84
N LEU A 8 2.19 -7.46 -18.01
CA LEU A 8 0.86 -7.49 -18.61
C LEU A 8 0.41 -8.91 -18.96
N ALA A 9 1.29 -9.74 -19.50
CA ALA A 9 0.97 -11.15 -19.75
C ALA A 9 0.76 -11.92 -18.45
N ILE A 10 1.49 -11.60 -17.37
CA ILE A 10 1.27 -12.19 -16.04
C ILE A 10 -0.07 -11.70 -15.48
N THR A 11 -0.34 -10.39 -15.43
CA THR A 11 -1.61 -9.85 -14.92
C THR A 11 -2.79 -10.33 -15.75
N ALA A 12 -2.69 -10.36 -17.09
CA ALA A 12 -3.71 -10.91 -17.97
C ALA A 12 -3.88 -12.42 -17.76
N ALA A 13 -2.80 -13.20 -17.69
CA ALA A 13 -2.86 -14.62 -17.39
C ALA A 13 -3.47 -14.90 -16.02
N LEU A 14 -3.20 -14.07 -15.00
CA LEU A 14 -3.78 -14.15 -13.66
C LEU A 14 -5.26 -13.78 -13.64
N ILE A 15 -5.66 -12.76 -14.40
CA ILE A 15 -7.07 -12.35 -14.59
C ILE A 15 -7.85 -13.45 -15.31
N LEU A 16 -7.31 -13.98 -16.41
CA LEU A 16 -7.89 -15.08 -17.19
C LEU A 16 -8.02 -16.37 -16.37
N ALA A 17 -6.97 -16.69 -15.62
CA ALA A 17 -6.91 -17.77 -14.65
C ALA A 17 -7.99 -17.68 -13.55
N ALA A 18 -8.46 -16.48 -13.23
CA ALA A 18 -9.37 -16.25 -12.11
C ALA A 18 -10.85 -16.15 -12.49
N LEU A 19 -11.18 -16.20 -13.78
CA LEU A 19 -12.56 -16.15 -14.25
C LEU A 19 -13.24 -17.54 -14.15
N PRO A 20 -14.50 -17.60 -13.72
CA PRO A 20 -15.23 -18.86 -13.55
C PRO A 20 -15.47 -19.63 -14.86
N SER A 21 -15.29 -18.99 -16.02
CA SER A 21 -15.52 -19.58 -17.35
C SER A 21 -14.32 -20.32 -17.95
N HIS A 22 -13.11 -20.19 -17.37
CA HIS A 22 -12.02 -21.08 -17.72
C HIS A 22 -12.13 -22.31 -16.83
N ALA A 23 -12.74 -23.37 -17.38
CA ALA A 23 -12.68 -24.70 -16.79
C ALA A 23 -11.20 -25.11 -16.65
N TRP A 24 -10.61 -24.84 -15.48
CA TRP A 24 -9.40 -25.51 -15.08
C TRP A 24 -9.70 -27.01 -15.12
N ALA A 25 -8.76 -27.81 -15.64
CA ALA A 25 -8.75 -29.21 -15.30
C ALA A 25 -8.48 -29.27 -13.79
N GLU A 26 -9.52 -29.49 -12.99
CA GLU A 26 -9.39 -29.61 -11.54
C GLU A 26 -8.56 -30.85 -11.19
N ASP A 27 -7.53 -30.68 -10.36
CA ASP A 27 -6.81 -31.83 -9.78
C ASP A 27 -7.38 -32.22 -8.41
N LEU A 28 -8.00 -31.26 -7.71
CA LEU A 28 -8.64 -31.46 -6.41
C LEU A 28 -9.75 -30.43 -6.17
N ALA A 29 -10.92 -30.90 -5.72
CA ALA A 29 -12.03 -30.08 -5.25
C ALA A 29 -12.20 -30.23 -3.73
N ILE A 30 -12.47 -29.12 -3.03
CA ILE A 30 -12.64 -29.05 -1.57
C ILE A 30 -13.97 -28.35 -1.26
N GLY A 31 -14.93 -29.07 -0.69
CA GLY A 31 -16.26 -28.57 -0.33
C GLY A 31 -16.54 -28.60 1.17
N SER A 32 -15.58 -29.03 2.00
CA SER A 32 -15.75 -29.13 3.45
C SER A 32 -14.45 -28.91 4.23
N ALA A 33 -14.58 -28.57 5.52
CA ALA A 33 -13.44 -28.38 6.41
C ALA A 33 -12.58 -29.65 6.54
N ALA A 34 -13.20 -30.83 6.53
CA ALA A 34 -12.49 -32.11 6.60
C ALA A 34 -11.62 -32.36 5.36
N GLU A 35 -12.11 -31.99 4.16
CA GLU A 35 -11.35 -32.08 2.92
C GLU A 35 -10.20 -31.06 2.89
N LEU A 36 -10.42 -29.84 3.41
CA LEU A 36 -9.37 -28.83 3.53
C LEU A 36 -8.26 -29.29 4.49
N ILE A 37 -8.62 -29.93 5.61
CA ILE A 37 -7.68 -30.58 6.52
C ILE A 37 -6.94 -31.72 5.81
N GLY A 38 -7.63 -32.57 5.06
CA GLY A 38 -6.99 -33.64 4.29
C GLY A 38 -6.01 -33.12 3.24
N PHE A 39 -6.33 -32.00 2.60
CA PHE A 39 -5.43 -31.29 1.70
C PHE A 39 -4.19 -30.77 2.44
N ARG A 40 -4.37 -30.08 3.57
CA ARG A 40 -3.26 -29.64 4.44
C ARG A 40 -2.31 -30.79 4.76
N GLU A 41 -2.83 -31.92 5.22
CA GLU A 41 -1.99 -33.07 5.60
C GLU A 41 -1.17 -33.61 4.42
N ARG A 42 -1.72 -33.62 3.19
CA ARG A 42 -0.98 -34.03 2.00
C ARG A 42 0.19 -33.10 1.70
N VAL A 43 -0.04 -31.78 1.76
CA VAL A 43 1.03 -30.79 1.57
C VAL A 43 2.10 -30.96 2.64
N ASN A 44 1.68 -31.05 3.91
CA ASN A 44 2.60 -31.17 5.03
C ASN A 44 3.37 -32.51 5.04
N ALA A 45 2.88 -33.53 4.35
CA ALA A 45 3.54 -34.83 4.18
C ALA A 45 4.51 -34.89 2.98
N GLY A 46 4.65 -33.82 2.19
CA GLY A 46 5.63 -33.76 1.09
C GLY A 46 5.05 -33.60 -0.31
N GLU A 47 3.72 -33.54 -0.48
CA GLU A 47 3.10 -33.28 -1.80
C GLU A 47 2.94 -31.77 -2.01
N ASP A 48 3.89 -31.10 -2.68
CA ASP A 48 3.90 -29.63 -2.86
C ASP A 48 2.80 -29.06 -3.80
N PHE A 49 2.12 -29.92 -4.57
CA PHE A 49 1.13 -29.57 -5.59
C PHE A 49 1.67 -28.74 -6.77
N ALA A 50 2.97 -28.77 -7.07
CA ALA A 50 3.53 -28.08 -8.23
C ALA A 50 2.79 -28.45 -9.53
N GLY A 51 2.33 -27.44 -10.27
CA GLY A 51 1.59 -27.61 -11.52
C GLY A 51 0.14 -28.09 -11.38
N LYS A 52 -0.35 -28.34 -10.15
CA LYS A 52 -1.72 -28.79 -9.88
C LYS A 52 -2.64 -27.63 -9.48
N THR A 53 -3.94 -27.81 -9.72
CA THR A 53 -5.00 -26.85 -9.37
C THR A 53 -5.96 -27.41 -8.33
N VAL A 54 -6.14 -26.66 -7.24
CA VAL A 54 -7.06 -26.95 -6.13
C VAL A 54 -8.18 -25.91 -6.13
N LEU A 55 -9.43 -26.36 -6.12
CA LEU A 55 -10.62 -25.50 -6.15
C LEU A 55 -11.44 -25.65 -4.86
N LEU A 56 -11.91 -24.53 -4.31
CA LEU A 56 -13.03 -24.58 -3.37
C LEU A 56 -14.36 -24.70 -4.14
N THR A 57 -15.28 -25.52 -3.62
CA THR A 57 -16.63 -25.72 -4.18
C THR A 57 -17.74 -25.26 -3.23
N ALA A 58 -17.38 -24.83 -2.02
CA ALA A 58 -18.28 -24.27 -1.02
C ALA A 58 -17.50 -23.35 -0.06
N ASP A 59 -18.24 -22.52 0.68
CA ASP A 59 -17.69 -21.82 1.85
C ASP A 59 -17.31 -22.85 2.93
N ILE A 60 -16.16 -22.64 3.56
CA ILE A 60 -15.57 -23.55 4.55
C ILE A 60 -15.50 -22.84 5.90
N ASP A 61 -16.15 -23.42 6.91
CA ASP A 61 -16.02 -22.97 8.29
C ASP A 61 -15.09 -23.88 9.08
N LEU A 62 -14.00 -23.32 9.60
CA LEU A 62 -13.03 -24.00 10.47
C LEU A 62 -13.50 -24.07 11.92
N GLY A 63 -14.59 -23.40 12.28
CA GLY A 63 -15.22 -23.48 13.59
C GLY A 63 -14.46 -22.81 14.73
N GLY A 64 -13.40 -22.03 14.43
CA GLY A 64 -12.52 -21.45 15.44
C GLY A 64 -11.55 -22.45 16.07
N GLU A 65 -11.46 -23.66 15.52
CA GLU A 65 -10.52 -24.68 15.98
C GLU A 65 -9.06 -24.29 15.66
N PRO A 66 -8.09 -24.67 16.50
CA PRO A 66 -6.68 -24.38 16.26
C PRO A 66 -6.22 -24.85 14.87
N TRP A 67 -5.71 -23.92 14.08
CA TRP A 67 -5.29 -24.18 12.71
C TRP A 67 -3.80 -24.42 12.59
N THR A 68 -3.40 -25.61 12.15
CA THR A 68 -2.04 -25.83 11.64
C THR A 68 -1.95 -25.31 10.20
N PRO A 69 -0.95 -24.48 9.85
CA PRO A 69 -0.77 -23.95 8.49
C PRO A 69 -0.60 -25.04 7.42
N ILE A 70 -0.97 -24.69 6.18
CA ILE A 70 -0.72 -25.51 4.97
C ILE A 70 0.69 -25.24 4.44
N GLY A 71 1.47 -26.29 4.26
CA GLY A 71 2.87 -26.23 3.87
C GLY A 71 3.80 -26.20 5.08
N THR A 72 5.04 -26.60 4.82
CA THR A 72 6.16 -26.55 5.79
C THR A 72 7.32 -25.77 5.20
N ARG A 73 8.39 -25.58 5.98
CA ARG A 73 9.63 -25.03 5.46
C ARG A 73 10.20 -25.87 4.32
N GLU A 74 10.19 -27.20 4.47
CA GLU A 74 10.77 -28.15 3.52
C GLU A 74 9.83 -28.47 2.35
N THR A 75 8.52 -28.30 2.54
CA THR A 75 7.50 -28.56 1.53
C THR A 75 6.54 -27.36 1.47
N PRO A 76 6.95 -26.25 0.84
CA PRO A 76 6.05 -25.13 0.59
C PRO A 76 4.95 -25.55 -0.40
N PHE A 77 3.82 -24.85 -0.36
CA PHE A 77 2.78 -25.02 -1.39
C PHE A 77 3.23 -24.36 -2.70
N ALA A 78 3.32 -25.16 -3.77
CA ALA A 78 3.79 -24.76 -5.10
C ALA A 78 2.70 -24.84 -6.19
N GLY A 79 1.47 -25.17 -5.80
CA GLY A 79 0.32 -25.29 -6.71
C GLY A 79 -0.49 -24.00 -6.88
N LYS A 80 -1.65 -24.15 -7.51
CA LYS A 80 -2.65 -23.08 -7.65
C LYS A 80 -3.87 -23.39 -6.79
N PHE A 81 -4.12 -22.57 -5.79
CA PHE A 81 -5.30 -22.65 -4.95
C PHE A 81 -6.27 -21.54 -5.34
N ASN A 82 -7.43 -21.91 -5.90
CA ASN A 82 -8.46 -20.96 -6.29
C ASN A 82 -9.68 -21.14 -5.38
N GLY A 83 -9.99 -20.10 -4.61
CA GLY A 83 -11.14 -20.07 -3.73
C GLY A 83 -12.47 -19.97 -4.48
N CYS A 84 -12.49 -19.71 -5.79
CA CYS A 84 -13.71 -19.57 -6.58
C CYS A 84 -14.71 -18.54 -6.00
N ASN A 85 -14.19 -17.52 -5.31
CA ASN A 85 -14.92 -16.52 -4.52
C ASN A 85 -15.61 -17.05 -3.24
N HIS A 86 -15.32 -18.28 -2.84
CA HIS A 86 -15.71 -18.84 -1.54
C HIS A 86 -14.88 -18.28 -0.39
N LYS A 87 -15.39 -18.50 0.82
CA LYS A 87 -14.81 -18.02 2.07
C LYS A 87 -14.24 -19.18 2.87
N ILE A 88 -13.14 -18.92 3.59
CA ILE A 88 -12.69 -19.72 4.72
C ILE A 88 -12.87 -18.87 5.99
N THR A 89 -13.71 -19.33 6.91
CA THR A 89 -14.03 -18.62 8.16
C THR A 89 -13.58 -19.39 9.39
N GLY A 90 -13.50 -18.70 10.54
CA GLY A 90 -13.13 -19.33 11.80
C GLY A 90 -11.65 -19.72 11.86
N LEU A 91 -10.77 -19.08 11.07
CA LEU A 91 -9.34 -19.25 11.21
C LEU A 91 -8.92 -18.83 12.63
N ASN A 92 -8.21 -19.69 13.35
CA ASN A 92 -7.71 -19.39 14.68
C ASN A 92 -6.28 -19.95 14.81
N ILE A 93 -5.30 -19.06 14.98
CA ILE A 93 -3.90 -19.43 15.16
C ILE A 93 -3.37 -18.71 16.39
N THR A 94 -2.86 -19.45 17.36
CA THR A 94 -2.12 -18.90 18.48
C THR A 94 -0.63 -19.28 18.38
N THR A 95 0.19 -18.81 19.32
CA THR A 95 1.61 -19.15 19.40
C THR A 95 1.89 -20.66 19.33
N ALA A 96 0.98 -21.51 19.85
CA ALA A 96 1.14 -22.97 19.83
C ALA A 96 1.04 -23.57 18.41
N GLU A 97 0.36 -22.89 17.49
CA GLU A 97 0.14 -23.31 16.12
C GLU A 97 1.20 -22.77 15.15
N MET A 98 2.06 -21.85 15.59
CA MET A 98 3.18 -21.39 14.77
C MET A 98 4.10 -22.56 14.38
N ARG A 99 4.67 -22.50 13.18
CA ARG A 99 5.57 -23.53 12.64
C ARG A 99 6.86 -22.94 12.13
N ASP A 100 7.91 -23.76 12.14
CA ASP A 100 9.18 -23.41 11.54
C ASP A 100 9.01 -23.16 10.04
N GLY A 101 9.41 -21.97 9.62
CA GLY A 101 9.34 -21.48 8.26
C GLY A 101 10.61 -20.72 7.89
N GLU A 102 10.48 -19.87 6.87
CA GLU A 102 11.54 -19.00 6.41
C GLU A 102 10.98 -17.62 6.09
N ALA A 103 11.69 -16.57 6.47
CA ALA A 103 11.38 -15.19 6.09
C ALA A 103 12.67 -14.37 6.14
N ALA A 104 12.82 -13.40 5.23
CA ALA A 104 14.04 -12.60 5.09
C ALA A 104 15.35 -13.43 5.00
N GLY A 105 15.28 -14.60 4.36
CA GLY A 105 16.41 -15.53 4.22
C GLY A 105 16.89 -16.17 5.54
N LYS A 106 16.07 -16.14 6.59
CA LYS A 106 16.36 -16.70 7.92
C LYS A 106 15.28 -17.69 8.35
N ALA A 107 15.65 -18.61 9.25
CA ALA A 107 14.67 -19.44 9.95
C ALA A 107 13.67 -18.53 10.68
N ALA A 108 12.38 -18.82 10.55
CA ALA A 108 11.33 -17.99 11.11
C ALA A 108 10.27 -18.85 11.83
N SER A 109 9.59 -18.25 12.81
CA SER A 109 8.33 -18.79 13.34
C SER A 109 7.17 -18.18 12.56
N CYS A 110 6.35 -19.01 11.93
CA CYS A 110 5.42 -18.56 10.91
C CYS A 110 3.97 -18.93 11.23
N ALA A 111 3.02 -18.05 10.88
CA ALA A 111 1.58 -18.22 11.06
C ALA A 111 0.80 -17.72 9.83
N GLY A 112 -0.23 -18.47 9.45
CA GLY A 112 -1.17 -18.12 8.38
C GLY A 112 -2.00 -19.32 7.94
N LEU A 113 -3.00 -19.11 7.08
CA LEU A 113 -3.73 -20.22 6.46
C LEU A 113 -2.75 -21.17 5.74
N PHE A 114 -1.85 -20.58 4.95
CA PHE A 114 -0.66 -21.21 4.40
C PHE A 114 0.58 -20.76 5.18
N LEU A 115 1.59 -21.62 5.27
CA LEU A 115 2.88 -21.26 5.83
C LEU A 115 3.73 -20.54 4.79
N ASN A 116 4.12 -21.28 3.75
CA ASN A 116 4.96 -20.81 2.66
C ASN A 116 4.29 -21.14 1.32
N VAL A 117 4.18 -20.14 0.47
CA VAL A 117 3.72 -20.29 -0.92
C VAL A 117 4.87 -19.93 -1.84
N GLU A 118 5.42 -20.90 -2.55
CA GLU A 118 6.62 -20.72 -3.36
C GLU A 118 6.65 -21.76 -4.49
N GLY A 119 7.17 -21.35 -5.65
CA GLY A 119 7.32 -22.23 -6.81
C GLY A 119 6.89 -21.54 -8.09
N GLU A 120 7.30 -22.10 -9.22
CA GLU A 120 6.93 -21.56 -10.54
C GLU A 120 5.42 -21.68 -10.75
N GLY A 121 4.74 -20.53 -10.83
CA GLY A 121 3.30 -20.46 -11.03
C GLY A 121 2.46 -20.71 -9.76
N ALA A 122 3.09 -20.75 -8.58
CA ALA A 122 2.39 -20.86 -7.30
C ALA A 122 1.45 -19.67 -7.09
N GLN A 123 0.19 -19.95 -6.77
CA GLN A 123 -0.86 -18.93 -6.70
C GLN A 123 -1.90 -19.26 -5.63
N ILE A 124 -2.35 -18.24 -4.90
CA ILE A 124 -3.62 -18.25 -4.17
C ILE A 124 -4.52 -17.17 -4.76
N ALA A 125 -5.72 -17.54 -5.17
CA ALA A 125 -6.63 -16.64 -5.87
C ALA A 125 -8.08 -16.70 -5.36
N ASN A 126 -8.80 -15.58 -5.52
CA ASN A 126 -10.27 -15.48 -5.33
C ASN A 126 -10.76 -16.04 -3.99
N LEU A 127 -10.05 -15.71 -2.91
CA LEU A 127 -10.31 -16.29 -1.59
C LEU A 127 -10.56 -15.18 -0.58
N THR A 128 -11.61 -15.33 0.22
CA THR A 128 -11.82 -14.54 1.43
C THR A 128 -11.45 -15.36 2.66
N VAL A 129 -10.62 -14.81 3.55
CA VAL A 129 -10.25 -15.45 4.83
C VAL A 129 -10.71 -14.59 5.99
N ARG A 130 -11.36 -15.19 7.00
CA ARG A 130 -11.85 -14.52 8.22
C ARG A 130 -11.44 -15.30 9.47
N GLY A 131 -11.08 -14.58 10.54
CA GLY A 131 -10.66 -15.18 11.79
C GLY A 131 -9.72 -14.30 12.60
N GLU A 132 -8.84 -14.95 13.36
CA GLU A 132 -7.92 -14.32 14.29
C GLU A 132 -6.56 -15.03 14.28
N ILE A 133 -5.48 -14.24 14.35
CA ILE A 133 -4.12 -14.70 14.58
C ILE A 133 -3.57 -13.88 15.75
N GLU A 134 -3.36 -14.53 16.89
CA GLU A 134 -2.76 -13.90 18.07
C GLU A 134 -1.53 -14.71 18.53
N CYS A 135 -0.35 -14.26 18.10
CA CYS A 135 0.89 -15.00 18.32
C CYS A 135 1.92 -14.15 19.06
N ALA A 136 2.80 -14.82 19.80
CA ALA A 136 4.03 -14.24 20.30
C ALA A 136 5.20 -14.56 19.38
N PRO A 137 6.14 -13.63 19.16
CA PRO A 137 7.38 -13.96 18.45
C PRO A 137 8.09 -15.12 19.14
N ALA A 138 8.49 -16.14 18.38
CA ALA A 138 9.07 -17.37 18.93
C ALA A 138 10.44 -17.73 18.32
N ALA A 139 10.95 -16.88 17.43
CA ALA A 139 12.27 -17.03 16.80
C ALA A 139 12.86 -15.64 16.49
N GLU A 140 14.11 -15.62 15.99
CA GLU A 140 14.76 -14.39 15.51
C GLU A 140 13.90 -13.66 14.47
N VAL A 141 13.21 -14.40 13.60
CA VAL A 141 12.21 -13.85 12.70
C VAL A 141 10.87 -14.49 13.01
N SER A 142 9.81 -13.69 13.10
CA SER A 142 8.43 -14.17 13.14
C SER A 142 7.63 -13.50 12.04
N ALA A 143 6.80 -14.27 11.33
CA ALA A 143 5.99 -13.77 10.23
C ALA A 143 4.55 -14.29 10.36
N ALA A 144 3.58 -13.39 10.35
CA ALA A 144 2.17 -13.72 10.42
C ALA A 144 1.39 -12.99 9.34
N GLY A 145 0.56 -13.72 8.60
CA GLY A 145 -0.41 -13.12 7.72
C GLY A 145 -1.62 -14.00 7.48
N ALA A 146 -2.79 -13.39 7.25
CA ALA A 146 -4.07 -14.09 7.14
C ALA A 146 -4.03 -15.25 6.12
N ILE A 147 -3.42 -15.01 4.96
CA ILE A 147 -3.36 -15.97 3.86
C ILE A 147 -2.08 -16.78 3.92
N THR A 148 -0.93 -16.11 4.07
CA THR A 148 0.36 -16.79 4.11
C THR A 148 1.32 -16.14 5.09
N ALA A 149 2.17 -16.92 5.75
CA ALA A 149 3.28 -16.34 6.51
C ALA A 149 4.36 -15.78 5.57
N ARG A 150 4.72 -16.55 4.53
CA ARG A 150 5.64 -16.11 3.46
C ARG A 150 5.06 -16.32 2.06
N LEU A 151 5.12 -15.28 1.24
CA LEU A 151 4.93 -15.35 -0.21
C LEU A 151 6.29 -15.32 -0.89
N GLY A 152 6.76 -16.46 -1.38
CA GLY A 152 8.07 -16.61 -2.00
C GLY A 152 8.19 -15.94 -3.38
N GLN A 153 9.41 -15.92 -3.92
CA GLN A 153 9.70 -15.27 -5.19
C GLN A 153 8.85 -15.85 -6.34
N GLY A 154 8.17 -14.97 -7.08
CA GLY A 154 7.35 -15.34 -8.23
C GLY A 154 5.96 -15.91 -7.89
N ALA A 155 5.68 -16.19 -6.61
CA ALA A 155 4.35 -16.58 -6.16
C ALA A 155 3.40 -15.38 -6.17
N VAL A 156 2.10 -15.65 -6.29
CA VAL A 156 1.08 -14.61 -6.44
C VAL A 156 -0.10 -14.79 -5.49
N LEU A 157 -0.46 -13.73 -4.78
CA LEU A 157 -1.79 -13.54 -4.20
C LEU A 157 -2.63 -12.68 -5.15
N TYR A 158 -3.80 -13.17 -5.54
CA TYR A 158 -4.62 -12.51 -6.54
C TYR A 158 -6.11 -12.46 -6.14
N ARG A 159 -6.71 -11.27 -6.07
CA ARG A 159 -8.13 -11.13 -5.68
C ARG A 159 -8.47 -11.82 -4.35
N CYS A 160 -7.59 -11.67 -3.37
CA CYS A 160 -7.82 -12.22 -2.04
C CYS A 160 -8.23 -11.11 -1.07
N LEU A 161 -9.13 -11.46 -0.14
CA LEU A 161 -9.56 -10.57 0.93
C LEU A 161 -9.20 -11.19 2.28
N GLY A 162 -8.44 -10.45 3.08
CA GLY A 162 -8.15 -10.76 4.48
C GLY A 162 -9.02 -9.94 5.40
N ALA A 163 -9.87 -10.60 6.19
CA ALA A 163 -10.64 -9.99 7.28
C ALA A 163 -10.31 -10.75 8.58
N VAL A 164 -9.01 -10.77 8.88
CA VAL A 164 -8.41 -11.47 10.03
C VAL A 164 -7.75 -10.45 10.93
N GLU A 165 -8.09 -10.46 12.21
CA GLU A 165 -7.37 -9.68 13.22
C GLU A 165 -6.00 -10.34 13.44
N THR A 166 -4.93 -9.65 13.03
CA THR A 166 -3.56 -10.18 13.09
C THR A 166 -2.75 -9.43 14.13
N LYS A 167 -2.37 -10.12 15.20
CA LYS A 167 -1.62 -9.56 16.32
C LYS A 167 -0.34 -10.36 16.59
N LEU A 168 0.80 -9.68 16.59
CA LEU A 168 2.06 -10.19 17.14
C LEU A 168 2.42 -9.43 18.42
N ALA A 169 2.39 -10.09 19.58
CA ALA A 169 2.63 -9.46 20.88
C ALA A 169 3.41 -10.37 21.84
N GLY A 170 4.20 -9.76 22.73
CA GLY A 170 4.99 -10.49 23.73
C GLY A 170 6.50 -10.36 23.52
N GLU A 171 7.28 -11.14 24.28
CA GLU A 171 8.73 -11.01 24.30
C GLU A 171 9.40 -11.57 23.04
N GLY A 172 10.23 -10.76 22.37
CA GLY A 172 11.03 -11.21 21.24
C GLY A 172 12.18 -12.14 21.64
N ALA A 173 12.74 -12.88 20.66
CA ALA A 173 13.81 -13.86 20.89
C ALA A 173 15.20 -13.26 21.22
N GLY A 174 15.29 -11.96 21.54
CA GLY A 174 16.53 -11.25 21.86
C GLY A 174 16.93 -10.22 20.79
N ARG A 175 18.24 -9.93 20.69
CA ARG A 175 18.81 -8.97 19.71
C ARG A 175 18.65 -9.47 18.27
N ASP A 176 18.60 -8.52 17.33
CA ASP A 176 18.40 -8.70 15.89
C ASP A 176 17.10 -9.44 15.53
N SER A 177 16.07 -9.27 16.35
CA SER A 177 14.77 -9.92 16.14
C SER A 177 13.79 -9.09 15.29
N TYR A 178 12.98 -9.78 14.49
CA TYR A 178 12.02 -9.20 13.55
C TYR A 178 10.65 -9.84 13.73
N ALA A 179 9.61 -9.02 13.91
CA ALA A 179 8.21 -9.45 13.93
C ALA A 179 7.47 -8.79 12.77
N TYR A 180 7.13 -9.58 11.74
CA TYR A 180 6.41 -9.12 10.56
C TYR A 180 4.95 -9.57 10.61
N ALA A 181 4.03 -8.63 10.85
CA ALA A 181 2.60 -8.86 10.76
C ALA A 181 2.06 -8.19 9.49
N GLY A 182 1.37 -8.95 8.64
CA GLY A 182 0.68 -8.43 7.47
C GLY A 182 -0.76 -8.88 7.43
N GLY A 183 -1.68 -8.03 6.95
CA GLY A 183 -3.09 -8.43 6.84
C GLY A 183 -3.33 -9.57 5.85
N LEU A 184 -2.40 -9.83 4.91
CA LEU A 184 -2.43 -11.00 4.01
C LEU A 184 -1.18 -11.86 4.12
N ALA A 185 -0.01 -11.22 4.03
CA ALA A 185 1.29 -11.88 4.03
C ALA A 185 2.18 -11.32 5.14
N GLY A 186 2.75 -12.17 6.00
CA GLY A 186 3.75 -11.71 6.96
C GLY A 186 4.98 -11.13 6.25
N TYR A 187 5.56 -11.90 5.35
CA TYR A 187 6.72 -11.53 4.52
C TYR A 187 6.46 -11.86 3.04
N SER A 188 6.79 -10.96 2.13
CA SER A 188 6.51 -11.13 0.71
C SER A 188 7.71 -10.80 -0.18
N GLU A 189 8.07 -11.75 -1.04
CA GLU A 189 9.00 -11.62 -2.17
C GLU A 189 8.29 -11.77 -3.52
N GLY A 190 7.01 -12.16 -3.46
CA GLY A 190 6.13 -12.37 -4.61
C GLY A 190 5.30 -11.15 -4.96
N HIS A 191 4.13 -11.40 -5.53
CA HIS A 191 3.22 -10.37 -6.01
C HIS A 191 1.87 -10.43 -5.31
N ILE A 192 1.41 -9.29 -4.79
CA ILE A 192 0.08 -9.12 -4.19
C ILE A 192 -0.72 -8.21 -5.11
N ILE A 193 -1.79 -8.72 -5.73
CA ILE A 193 -2.47 -8.03 -6.84
C ILE A 193 -3.98 -8.11 -6.66
N TYR A 194 -4.68 -6.97 -6.72
CA TYR A 194 -6.14 -6.90 -6.49
C TYR A 194 -6.58 -7.44 -5.13
N CYS A 195 -5.73 -7.34 -4.11
CA CYS A 195 -6.06 -7.86 -2.80
C CYS A 195 -6.52 -6.75 -1.86
N VAL A 196 -7.30 -7.14 -0.85
CA VAL A 196 -7.87 -6.21 0.14
C VAL A 196 -7.60 -6.73 1.54
N ASN A 197 -7.22 -5.85 2.46
CA ASN A 197 -7.25 -6.14 3.89
C ASN A 197 -8.30 -5.28 4.60
N GLU A 198 -9.17 -5.94 5.36
CA GLU A 198 -10.19 -5.34 6.22
C GLU A 198 -9.91 -5.57 7.71
N GLY A 199 -9.07 -6.56 8.07
CA GLY A 199 -8.76 -6.88 9.46
C GLY A 199 -7.68 -5.95 10.03
N ASN A 200 -7.69 -5.70 11.34
CA ASN A 200 -6.64 -4.89 11.94
C ASN A 200 -5.32 -5.67 12.02
N VAL A 201 -4.21 -4.94 11.94
CA VAL A 201 -2.86 -5.51 12.05
C VAL A 201 -2.10 -4.77 13.14
N THR A 202 -1.73 -5.50 14.19
CA THR A 202 -1.10 -4.92 15.38
C THR A 202 0.20 -5.64 15.71
N THR A 203 1.25 -4.88 16.01
CA THR A 203 2.46 -5.42 16.63
C THR A 203 2.80 -4.71 17.94
N GLU A 204 2.90 -5.50 19.02
CA GLU A 204 3.29 -5.09 20.38
C GLU A 204 4.46 -5.95 20.88
N ALA A 205 5.25 -6.47 19.93
CA ALA A 205 6.36 -7.37 20.21
C ALA A 205 7.61 -6.60 20.66
N SER A 206 8.31 -7.08 21.70
CA SER A 206 9.65 -6.58 22.05
C SER A 206 10.72 -7.18 21.15
N ALA A 207 10.62 -6.88 19.85
CA ALA A 207 11.57 -7.24 18.82
C ALA A 207 12.33 -6.00 18.34
N ASP A 208 13.58 -6.15 17.89
CA ASP A 208 14.36 -5.02 17.36
C ASP A 208 13.62 -4.28 16.24
N TYR A 209 12.86 -5.02 15.44
CA TYR A 209 11.94 -4.51 14.44
C TYR A 209 10.55 -5.13 14.62
N ALA A 210 9.60 -4.33 15.08
CA ALA A 210 8.18 -4.67 15.09
C ALA A 210 7.51 -4.00 13.89
N VAL A 211 7.02 -4.79 12.94
CA VAL A 211 6.62 -4.31 11.62
C VAL A 211 5.21 -4.78 11.30
N ALA A 212 4.31 -3.82 11.10
CA ALA A 212 2.91 -4.04 10.72
C ALA A 212 2.64 -3.43 9.34
N GLY A 213 1.97 -4.20 8.47
CA GLY A 213 1.49 -3.72 7.19
C GLY A 213 0.10 -4.20 6.84
N GLY A 214 -0.71 -3.34 6.20
CA GLY A 214 -2.09 -3.72 5.83
C GLY A 214 -2.17 -4.94 4.91
N LEU A 215 -1.27 -5.07 3.93
CA LEU A 215 -1.21 -6.25 3.07
C LEU A 215 -0.02 -7.14 3.39
N ALA A 216 1.16 -6.52 3.48
CA ALA A 216 2.41 -7.23 3.76
C ALA A 216 3.13 -6.63 4.97
N GLY A 217 3.56 -7.46 5.93
CA GLY A 217 4.44 -6.96 6.99
C GLY A 217 5.72 -6.36 6.40
N ALA A 218 6.39 -7.10 5.52
CA ALA A 218 7.47 -6.58 4.69
C ALA A 218 7.38 -7.08 3.24
N GLN A 219 7.78 -6.22 2.31
CA GLN A 219 7.88 -6.51 0.87
C GLN A 219 9.34 -6.37 0.43
N SER A 220 9.95 -7.45 -0.07
CA SER A 220 11.33 -7.48 -0.55
C SER A 220 11.37 -7.91 -2.02
N GLY A 221 11.71 -6.99 -2.93
CA GLY A 221 11.49 -7.20 -4.35
C GLY A 221 9.99 -7.22 -4.67
N GLY A 222 9.58 -8.11 -5.57
CA GLY A 222 8.17 -8.34 -5.90
C GLY A 222 7.35 -7.08 -6.21
N SER A 223 6.03 -7.16 -6.10
CA SER A 223 5.17 -5.98 -6.26
C SER A 223 3.82 -6.07 -5.54
N ILE A 224 3.35 -4.95 -5.02
CA ILE A 224 1.97 -4.80 -4.54
C ILE A 224 1.22 -3.87 -5.51
N LEU A 225 0.15 -4.36 -6.13
CA LEU A 225 -0.54 -3.66 -7.22
C LEU A 225 -2.05 -3.66 -7.03
N PHE A 226 -2.71 -2.55 -7.34
CA PHE A 226 -4.19 -2.47 -7.41
C PHE A 226 -4.89 -2.96 -6.14
N SER A 227 -4.31 -2.66 -4.98
CA SER A 227 -4.70 -3.28 -3.71
C SER A 227 -5.00 -2.24 -2.64
N ASP A 228 -5.87 -2.60 -1.71
CA ASP A 228 -6.48 -1.68 -0.76
C ASP A 228 -6.34 -2.17 0.68
N ASN A 229 -6.20 -1.23 1.61
CA ASN A 229 -6.31 -1.50 3.03
C ASN A 229 -7.37 -0.60 3.67
N SER A 230 -8.28 -1.20 4.44
CA SER A 230 -9.23 -0.50 5.32
C SER A 230 -9.07 -0.88 6.80
N GLY A 231 -8.31 -1.93 7.11
CA GLY A 231 -7.98 -2.31 8.48
C GLY A 231 -7.05 -1.31 9.16
N ARG A 232 -7.22 -1.09 10.46
CA ARG A 232 -6.32 -0.23 11.24
C ARG A 232 -4.97 -0.90 11.45
N ILE A 233 -3.89 -0.14 11.32
CA ILE A 233 -2.52 -0.64 11.48
C ILE A 233 -1.89 0.04 12.68
N GLU A 234 -1.43 -0.75 13.64
CA GLU A 234 -0.84 -0.23 14.87
C GLU A 234 0.48 -0.92 15.22
N THR A 235 1.46 -0.12 15.59
CA THR A 235 2.65 -0.61 16.31
C THR A 235 2.81 0.17 17.60
N ALA A 236 2.93 -0.54 18.72
CA ALA A 236 3.02 0.04 20.05
C ALA A 236 4.45 0.08 20.59
N ASP A 237 4.65 0.82 21.68
CA ASP A 237 5.89 0.80 22.46
C ASP A 237 6.07 -0.57 23.13
N ALA A 238 7.17 -1.23 22.83
CA ALA A 238 7.60 -2.44 23.51
C ALA A 238 9.05 -2.34 24.03
N GLY A 239 9.66 -1.14 24.06
CA GLY A 239 11.05 -0.90 24.48
C GLY A 239 11.91 -0.12 23.46
N GLU A 240 13.25 -0.25 23.53
CA GLU A 240 14.23 0.46 22.66
C GLU A 240 14.27 -0.08 21.21
N PHE A 241 13.11 -0.12 20.55
CA PHE A 241 12.90 -0.89 19.33
C PHE A 241 12.30 -0.06 18.19
N ARG A 242 12.50 -0.52 16.95
CA ARG A 242 12.00 0.15 15.75
C ARG A 242 10.61 -0.39 15.37
N ALA A 243 9.59 0.42 15.62
CA ALA A 243 8.20 0.11 15.31
C ALA A 243 7.76 0.73 13.96
N TYR A 244 7.42 -0.11 12.99
CA TYR A 244 7.11 0.29 11.61
C TYR A 244 5.65 -0.02 11.30
N ALA A 245 4.83 1.01 11.07
CA ALA A 245 3.45 0.85 10.63
C ALA A 245 3.26 1.43 9.23
N GLY A 246 2.84 0.60 8.28
CA GLY A 246 2.53 1.00 6.91
C GLY A 246 1.13 0.57 6.48
N GLY A 247 0.33 1.49 5.93
CA GLY A 247 -1.03 1.15 5.52
C GLY A 247 -1.14 0.06 4.46
N ILE A 248 -0.11 -0.11 3.62
CA ILE A 248 -0.06 -1.17 2.60
C ILE A 248 1.03 -2.19 2.93
N ALA A 249 2.24 -1.71 3.22
CA ALA A 249 3.33 -2.57 3.66
C ALA A 249 4.13 -1.91 4.77
N GLY A 250 4.53 -2.65 5.81
CA GLY A 250 5.33 -2.07 6.89
C GLY A 250 6.70 -1.60 6.40
N SER A 251 7.37 -2.40 5.56
CA SER A 251 8.57 -2.00 4.82
C SER A 251 8.55 -2.47 3.36
N VAL A 252 9.27 -1.75 2.50
CA VAL A 252 9.45 -2.07 1.08
C VAL A 252 10.92 -1.90 0.69
N GLU A 253 11.56 -2.98 0.25
CA GLU A 253 12.95 -2.99 -0.18
C GLU A 253 13.07 -3.49 -1.61
N ASN A 254 13.69 -2.72 -2.50
CA ASN A 254 13.90 -3.08 -3.91
C ASN A 254 12.61 -3.50 -4.67
N GLY A 255 11.44 -3.13 -4.14
CA GLY A 255 10.13 -3.50 -4.65
C GLY A 255 9.37 -2.35 -5.27
N SER A 256 8.19 -2.66 -5.82
CA SER A 256 7.28 -1.66 -6.37
C SER A 256 5.90 -1.79 -5.71
N VAL A 257 5.38 -0.66 -5.25
CA VAL A 257 4.01 -0.54 -4.73
C VAL A 257 3.28 0.46 -5.61
N SER A 258 2.23 0.03 -6.31
CA SER A 258 1.59 0.88 -7.31
C SER A 258 0.08 0.71 -7.41
N CYS A 259 -0.62 1.83 -7.65
CA CYS A 259 -2.08 1.86 -7.74
C CYS A 259 -2.72 1.29 -6.46
N VAL A 260 -2.28 1.76 -5.29
CA VAL A 260 -2.74 1.26 -4.00
C VAL A 260 -3.44 2.36 -3.22
N ARG A 261 -4.33 1.97 -2.31
CA ARG A 261 -5.04 2.92 -1.45
C ARG A 261 -5.11 2.45 -0.01
N ASN A 262 -4.72 3.33 0.91
CA ASN A 262 -4.94 3.14 2.34
C ASN A 262 -6.07 4.03 2.86
N GLN A 263 -7.00 3.40 3.58
CA GLN A 263 -8.16 4.01 4.25
C GLN A 263 -8.21 3.68 5.75
N GLY A 264 -7.39 2.74 6.21
CA GLY A 264 -7.26 2.41 7.64
C GLY A 264 -6.31 3.36 8.37
N GLU A 265 -6.66 3.76 9.58
CA GLU A 265 -5.81 4.58 10.44
C GLU A 265 -4.47 3.90 10.71
N ILE A 266 -3.39 4.69 10.68
CA ILE A 266 -2.03 4.22 10.93
C ILE A 266 -1.50 4.86 12.20
N ILE A 267 -1.11 4.04 13.17
CA ILE A 267 -0.47 4.47 14.42
C ILE A 267 0.85 3.73 14.58
N SER A 268 1.93 4.48 14.81
CA SER A 268 3.24 3.89 15.08
C SER A 268 3.96 4.57 16.22
N TYR A 269 4.70 3.78 16.99
CA TYR A 269 5.61 4.32 17.98
C TYR A 269 6.79 5.07 17.34
N SER A 270 7.32 4.65 16.18
CA SER A 270 8.47 5.33 15.57
C SER A 270 8.26 5.77 14.12
N LEU A 271 7.98 4.85 13.19
CA LEU A 271 7.76 5.17 11.77
C LEU A 271 6.30 4.88 11.38
N ALA A 272 5.54 5.92 11.05
CA ALA A 272 4.16 5.83 10.56
C ALA A 272 4.08 6.28 9.09
N GLY A 273 3.68 5.39 8.19
CA GLY A 273 3.48 5.71 6.78
C GLY A 273 2.10 5.33 6.29
N GLY A 274 1.39 6.25 5.62
CA GLY A 274 0.08 5.94 5.05
C GLY A 274 0.11 4.81 4.02
N VAL A 275 1.23 4.62 3.30
CA VAL A 275 1.44 3.47 2.40
C VAL A 275 2.54 2.55 2.95
N THR A 276 3.70 3.10 3.33
CA THR A 276 4.79 2.32 3.93
C THR A 276 5.58 3.08 4.98
N ALA A 277 6.00 2.41 6.05
CA ALA A 277 6.85 3.05 7.05
C ALA A 277 8.26 3.33 6.50
N TYR A 278 8.82 2.35 5.77
CA TYR A 278 10.19 2.39 5.27
C TYR A 278 10.28 1.90 3.83
N ALA A 279 10.82 2.75 2.94
CA ALA A 279 11.07 2.41 1.54
C ALA A 279 12.56 2.57 1.21
N SER A 280 13.20 1.52 0.67
CA SER A 280 14.61 1.53 0.27
C SER A 280 14.80 0.94 -1.12
N GLY A 281 15.42 1.71 -2.03
CA GLY A 281 15.52 1.33 -3.44
C GLY A 281 14.16 1.01 -4.09
N ALA A 282 13.08 1.59 -3.56
CA ALA A 282 11.70 1.20 -3.86
C ALA A 282 10.95 2.30 -4.63
N VAL A 283 9.94 1.89 -5.40
CA VAL A 283 9.09 2.81 -6.15
C VAL A 283 7.67 2.75 -5.62
N LEU A 284 7.22 3.86 -5.04
CA LEU A 284 5.84 4.11 -4.66
C LEU A 284 5.22 4.96 -5.76
N ARG A 285 4.22 4.42 -6.45
CA ARG A 285 3.61 5.09 -7.60
C ARG A 285 2.11 5.05 -7.54
N ASP A 286 1.44 6.12 -7.95
CA ASP A 286 -0.03 6.12 -8.03
C ASP A 286 -0.67 5.67 -6.69
N ALA A 287 -0.05 6.06 -5.57
CA ALA A 287 -0.40 5.60 -4.24
C ALA A 287 -1.20 6.67 -3.50
N VAL A 288 -2.30 6.25 -2.87
CA VAL A 288 -3.25 7.16 -2.22
C VAL A 288 -3.36 6.82 -0.74
N ASN A 289 -3.26 7.83 0.12
CA ASN A 289 -3.64 7.71 1.52
C ASN A 289 -4.74 8.71 1.86
N VAL A 290 -5.84 8.21 2.41
CA VAL A 290 -6.93 9.05 2.90
C VAL A 290 -7.10 8.99 4.41
N ALA A 291 -6.40 8.08 5.08
CA ALA A 291 -6.52 7.85 6.51
C ALA A 291 -5.54 8.68 7.33
N ALA A 292 -5.86 8.91 8.60
CA ALA A 292 -4.94 9.56 9.53
C ALA A 292 -3.67 8.71 9.73
N VAL A 293 -2.52 9.38 9.81
CA VAL A 293 -1.20 8.81 10.06
C VAL A 293 -0.61 9.48 11.30
N GLY A 294 -0.42 8.73 12.37
CA GLY A 294 0.04 9.23 13.66
C GLY A 294 1.29 8.53 14.18
N GLY A 295 2.28 9.32 14.57
CA GLY A 295 3.45 8.88 15.32
C GLY A 295 3.35 9.25 16.81
N THR A 296 3.51 8.27 17.71
CA THR A 296 3.19 8.38 19.15
C THR A 296 4.38 8.19 20.11
N GLY A 297 5.58 7.97 19.56
CA GLY A 297 6.83 7.71 20.30
C GLY A 297 7.11 8.63 21.49
N ARG A 298 7.74 8.09 22.53
CA ARG A 298 8.24 8.88 23.66
C ARG A 298 9.75 8.69 23.72
N ASP A 299 10.50 9.78 23.91
CA ASP A 299 11.95 9.72 24.09
C ASP A 299 12.80 9.22 22.89
N SER A 300 12.18 8.93 21.74
CA SER A 300 12.85 8.61 20.46
C SER A 300 12.49 9.62 19.35
N ASP A 301 13.10 9.48 18.19
CA ASP A 301 12.69 10.19 16.98
C ASP A 301 11.37 9.61 16.45
N ILE A 302 10.47 10.48 16.00
CA ILE A 302 9.22 10.11 15.35
C ILE A 302 9.24 10.58 13.91
N THR A 303 8.89 9.69 12.99
CA THR A 303 8.73 10.05 11.57
C THR A 303 7.34 9.65 11.11
N ALA A 304 6.57 10.61 10.59
CA ALA A 304 5.26 10.40 10.01
C ALA A 304 5.21 10.92 8.58
N GLY A 305 4.68 10.11 7.67
CA GLY A 305 4.51 10.48 6.27
C GLY A 305 3.18 10.02 5.72
N GLY A 306 2.46 10.91 5.02
CA GLY A 306 1.17 10.54 4.42
C GLY A 306 1.29 9.44 3.37
N ILE A 307 2.45 9.27 2.72
CA ILE A 307 2.74 8.14 1.84
C ILE A 307 3.83 7.26 2.44
N ALA A 308 5.00 7.82 2.72
CA ALA A 308 6.12 7.09 3.31
C ALA A 308 6.64 7.81 4.55
N ALA A 309 6.85 7.11 5.68
CA ALA A 309 7.60 7.73 6.76
C ALA A 309 9.04 8.01 6.30
N GLN A 310 9.72 7.01 5.73
CA GLN A 310 11.07 7.15 5.20
C GLN A 310 11.20 6.72 3.74
N LEU A 311 11.83 7.58 2.93
CA LEU A 311 12.35 7.25 1.60
C LEU A 311 13.87 7.19 1.65
N TYR A 312 14.47 6.08 1.21
CA TYR A 312 15.91 5.86 1.33
C TYR A 312 16.55 5.31 0.06
N SER A 313 17.81 5.69 -0.20
CA SER A 313 18.74 5.02 -1.13
C SER A 313 18.18 4.76 -2.54
N GLY A 314 17.76 5.80 -3.25
CA GLY A 314 17.27 5.70 -4.63
C GLY A 314 15.78 5.39 -4.73
N SER A 315 15.02 5.68 -3.66
CA SER A 315 13.57 5.50 -3.63
C SER A 315 12.84 6.64 -4.33
N ALA A 316 11.63 6.37 -4.80
CA ALA A 316 10.76 7.35 -5.43
C ALA A 316 9.33 7.31 -4.90
N ALA A 317 8.74 8.49 -4.68
CA ALA A 317 7.30 8.69 -4.58
C ALA A 317 6.84 9.48 -5.81
N ALA A 318 6.03 8.85 -6.66
CA ALA A 318 5.64 9.39 -7.96
C ALA A 318 4.12 9.33 -8.17
N ASN A 319 3.51 10.48 -8.44
CA ASN A 319 2.06 10.57 -8.62
C ASN A 319 1.26 10.09 -7.40
N CYS A 320 1.71 10.44 -6.20
CA CYS A 320 1.06 10.02 -4.96
C CYS A 320 0.21 11.14 -4.36
N TYR A 321 -0.84 10.76 -3.63
CA TYR A 321 -1.80 11.70 -3.07
C TYR A 321 -2.14 11.40 -1.61
N ASN A 322 -2.06 12.42 -0.75
CA ASN A 322 -2.44 12.32 0.65
C ASN A 322 -3.54 13.33 1.01
N THR A 323 -4.65 12.84 1.57
CA THR A 323 -5.69 13.66 2.24
C THR A 323 -5.76 13.42 3.74
N GLY A 324 -5.20 12.31 4.21
CA GLY A 324 -5.14 11.98 5.62
C GLY A 324 -4.31 12.98 6.41
N SER A 325 -4.73 13.29 7.64
CA SER A 325 -3.91 14.09 8.54
C SER A 325 -2.64 13.32 8.92
N VAL A 326 -1.49 14.01 8.94
CA VAL A 326 -0.19 13.43 9.32
C VAL A 326 0.30 14.13 10.58
N SER A 327 0.56 13.38 11.65
CA SER A 327 1.07 13.93 12.91
C SER A 327 2.28 13.16 13.44
N ALA A 328 3.36 13.87 13.75
CA ALA A 328 4.50 13.37 14.52
C ALA A 328 4.55 14.11 15.89
N SER A 329 3.77 13.64 16.86
CA SER A 329 3.44 14.42 18.06
C SER A 329 3.57 13.67 19.39
N GLY A 330 4.18 12.48 19.42
CA GLY A 330 4.68 11.93 20.67
C GLY A 330 5.84 12.80 21.21
N ALA A 331 6.14 12.75 22.51
CA ALA A 331 7.13 13.60 23.18
C ALA A 331 8.58 13.32 22.73
N ALA A 332 8.85 13.52 21.45
CA ALA A 332 10.03 13.10 20.74
C ALA A 332 11.19 14.06 20.96
N TYR A 333 12.40 13.56 20.71
CA TYR A 333 13.57 14.43 20.56
C TYR A 333 13.52 15.15 19.21
N TYR A 334 13.38 14.41 18.11
CA TYR A 334 13.03 14.95 16.79
C TYR A 334 11.69 14.44 16.29
N ALA A 335 10.92 15.33 15.67
CA ALA A 335 9.72 14.98 14.91
C ALA A 335 9.92 15.33 13.44
N TYR A 336 9.69 14.37 12.55
CA TYR A 336 9.73 14.53 11.10
C TYR A 336 8.34 14.27 10.54
N ALA A 337 7.69 15.28 9.97
CA ALA A 337 6.35 15.13 9.42
C ALA A 337 6.25 15.71 8.01
N GLY A 338 5.72 14.92 7.08
CA GLY A 338 5.46 15.37 5.71
C GLY A 338 4.21 14.74 5.11
N GLY A 339 3.46 15.50 4.31
CA GLY A 339 2.28 14.99 3.64
C GLY A 339 2.56 13.85 2.67
N ILE A 340 3.79 13.77 2.14
CA ILE A 340 4.25 12.65 1.31
C ILE A 340 5.32 11.85 2.04
N ALA A 341 6.41 12.51 2.45
CA ALA A 341 7.54 11.85 3.10
C ALA A 341 7.87 12.50 4.45
N GLY A 342 7.95 11.74 5.54
CA GLY A 342 8.48 12.29 6.80
C GLY A 342 9.95 12.66 6.66
N TRP A 343 10.75 11.72 6.16
CA TRP A 343 12.18 11.88 5.90
C TRP A 343 12.57 11.27 4.56
N SER A 344 13.33 11.99 3.74
CA SER A 344 13.88 11.48 2.49
C SER A 344 15.39 11.68 2.42
N SER A 345 16.12 10.58 2.31
CA SER A 345 17.58 10.59 2.18
C SER A 345 18.05 9.74 1.00
N GLY A 346 18.62 10.39 -0.01
CA GLY A 346 19.21 9.73 -1.17
C GLY A 346 20.47 8.91 -0.84
N GLY A 347 21.01 9.00 0.38
CA GLY A 347 22.29 8.40 0.73
C GLY A 347 23.47 9.09 0.03
N PHE A 348 24.64 8.45 0.03
CA PHE A 348 25.88 9.05 -0.50
C PHE A 348 26.03 8.91 -2.02
N SER A 349 25.40 7.91 -2.63
CA SER A 349 25.64 7.49 -4.02
C SER A 349 24.38 7.40 -4.87
N SER A 350 23.26 7.87 -4.37
CA SER A 350 21.96 7.86 -5.06
C SER A 350 21.19 9.13 -4.75
N SER A 351 20.11 9.35 -5.49
CA SER A 351 19.16 10.42 -5.25
C SER A 351 17.76 9.85 -5.13
N ASN A 352 16.99 10.34 -4.17
CA ASN A 352 15.56 10.04 -4.12
C ASN A 352 14.77 11.04 -4.98
N VAL A 353 13.55 10.67 -5.36
CA VAL A 353 12.67 11.54 -6.14
C VAL A 353 11.29 11.61 -5.49
N ILE A 354 10.80 12.84 -5.29
CA ILE A 354 9.39 13.11 -4.96
C ILE A 354 8.83 13.92 -6.14
N TYR A 355 7.93 13.32 -6.90
CA TYR A 355 7.46 13.88 -8.17
C TYR A 355 5.96 13.74 -8.35
N ASN A 356 5.32 14.81 -8.81
CA ASN A 356 3.91 14.81 -9.16
C ASN A 356 2.99 14.46 -7.98
N CYS A 357 3.39 14.82 -6.76
CA CYS A 357 2.69 14.45 -5.55
C CYS A 357 1.85 15.61 -5.01
N THR A 358 0.72 15.29 -4.38
CA THR A 358 -0.16 16.28 -3.76
C THR A 358 -0.44 15.92 -2.31
N ASN A 359 -0.33 16.91 -1.43
CA ASN A 359 -0.84 16.84 -0.07
C ASN A 359 -1.99 17.83 0.13
N VAL A 360 -3.11 17.36 0.67
CA VAL A 360 -4.24 18.18 1.14
C VAL A 360 -4.44 18.01 2.65
N GLY A 361 -4.02 16.87 3.22
CA GLY A 361 -4.13 16.59 4.64
C GLY A 361 -3.31 17.57 5.50
N ALA A 362 -3.81 17.89 6.69
CA ALA A 362 -3.06 18.70 7.64
C ALA A 362 -1.81 17.94 8.11
N VAL A 363 -0.67 18.63 8.21
CA VAL A 363 0.60 18.06 8.66
C VAL A 363 1.05 18.78 9.93
N SER A 364 1.24 18.04 11.01
CA SER A 364 1.70 18.57 12.28
C SER A 364 2.87 17.80 12.85
N GLY A 365 3.70 18.49 13.63
CA GLY A 365 4.70 17.85 14.45
C GLY A 365 5.09 18.72 15.63
N ASP A 366 5.44 18.07 16.74
CA ASP A 366 5.96 18.72 17.93
C ASP A 366 7.08 17.88 18.54
N ALA A 367 8.11 18.56 19.05
CA ALA A 367 9.28 17.89 19.60
C ALA A 367 10.05 18.77 20.58
N SER A 368 10.78 18.12 21.49
CA SER A 368 11.60 18.79 22.50
C SER A 368 12.89 19.39 21.93
N SER A 369 13.40 18.92 20.79
CA SER A 369 14.63 19.46 20.16
C SER A 369 14.37 20.12 18.82
N SER A 370 13.70 19.42 17.88
CA SER A 370 13.39 19.97 16.56
C SER A 370 12.21 19.26 15.90
N ALA A 371 11.20 20.03 15.51
CA ALA A 371 10.14 19.57 14.63
C ALA A 371 10.44 20.03 13.19
N ARG A 372 10.72 19.07 12.30
CA ARG A 372 10.95 19.24 10.87
C ARG A 372 9.66 18.88 10.14
N VAL A 373 8.79 19.88 10.00
CA VAL A 373 7.45 19.71 9.42
C VAL A 373 7.37 20.44 8.09
N GLY A 374 7.01 19.72 7.03
CA GLY A 374 6.76 20.29 5.72
C GLY A 374 5.47 19.78 5.10
N GLY A 375 4.84 20.58 4.26
CA GLY A 375 3.60 20.17 3.59
C GLY A 375 3.76 18.93 2.71
N LEU A 376 4.91 18.76 2.06
CA LEU A 376 5.25 17.57 1.27
C LEU A 376 6.30 16.69 1.95
N ALA A 377 7.36 17.29 2.49
CA ALA A 377 8.44 16.55 3.12
C ALA A 377 8.86 17.15 4.47
N GLY A 378 9.02 16.33 5.51
CA GLY A 378 9.58 16.83 6.78
C GLY A 378 11.03 17.26 6.60
N GLU A 379 11.84 16.38 6.03
CA GLU A 379 13.23 16.65 5.67
C GLU A 379 13.65 15.99 4.36
N ILE A 380 14.55 16.67 3.64
CA ILE A 380 15.17 16.15 2.43
C ILE A 380 16.70 16.30 2.41
N TYR A 381 17.38 15.20 2.08
CA TYR A 381 18.81 15.10 1.81
C TYR A 381 19.02 14.32 0.51
N GLY A 382 19.81 14.85 -0.45
CA GLY A 382 20.03 14.16 -1.72
C GLY A 382 18.73 13.76 -2.45
N THR A 383 17.70 14.61 -2.38
CA THR A 383 16.36 14.33 -2.93
C THR A 383 15.99 15.43 -3.91
N GLU A 384 15.44 15.06 -5.05
CA GLU A 384 14.80 15.95 -6.02
C GLU A 384 13.30 15.98 -5.74
N LEU A 385 12.78 17.11 -5.25
CA LEU A 385 11.36 17.32 -5.01
C LEU A 385 10.82 18.30 -6.05
N ARG A 386 9.92 17.83 -6.91
CA ARG A 386 9.43 18.68 -8.01
C ARG A 386 8.00 18.42 -8.45
N SER A 387 7.43 19.40 -9.15
CA SER A 387 6.09 19.28 -9.76
C SER A 387 5.02 18.83 -8.76
N SER A 388 5.11 19.30 -7.52
CA SER A 388 4.33 18.76 -6.40
C SER A 388 3.69 19.91 -5.61
N VAL A 389 2.56 19.64 -4.98
CA VAL A 389 1.72 20.68 -4.37
C VAL A 389 1.28 20.33 -2.96
N ASN A 390 1.43 21.28 -2.04
CA ASN A 390 0.80 21.20 -0.72
C ASN A 390 -0.32 22.24 -0.58
N SER A 391 -1.54 21.78 -0.33
CA SER A 391 -2.65 22.65 0.06
C SER A 391 -3.04 22.49 1.53
N GLY A 392 -2.52 21.45 2.21
CA GLY A 392 -2.79 21.17 3.61
C GLY A 392 -2.14 22.17 4.56
N ALA A 393 -2.80 22.39 5.70
CA ALA A 393 -2.25 23.21 6.78
C ALA A 393 -0.99 22.56 7.36
N VAL A 394 0.00 23.36 7.75
CA VAL A 394 1.25 22.88 8.35
C VAL A 394 1.50 23.55 9.70
N SER A 395 1.91 22.76 10.70
CA SER A 395 2.21 23.26 12.05
C SER A 395 3.40 22.53 12.68
N ALA A 396 4.37 23.27 13.20
CA ALA A 396 5.59 22.72 13.81
C ALA A 396 5.75 23.14 15.29
N GLY A 397 4.64 23.38 16.00
CA GLY A 397 4.66 23.87 17.37
C GLY A 397 5.42 25.19 17.50
N ARG A 398 6.53 25.20 18.26
CA ARG A 398 7.40 26.36 18.42
C ARG A 398 8.45 26.56 17.30
N PHE A 399 8.53 25.63 16.36
CA PHE A 399 9.44 25.69 15.22
C PHE A 399 8.72 26.27 13.99
N VAL A 400 9.49 26.58 12.94
CA VAL A 400 8.96 27.07 11.67
C VAL A 400 8.67 25.90 10.73
N ALA A 401 7.39 25.70 10.39
CA ALA A 401 6.98 24.75 9.36
C ALA A 401 7.25 25.31 7.94
N GLY A 402 7.55 24.42 6.99
CA GLY A 402 7.62 24.77 5.58
C GLY A 402 6.35 24.39 4.82
N GLY A 403 5.87 25.24 3.93
CA GLY A 403 4.76 24.92 3.03
C GLY A 403 5.07 23.74 2.10
N ILE A 404 6.35 23.51 1.78
CA ILE A 404 6.83 22.38 0.99
C ILE A 404 7.69 21.44 1.86
N THR A 405 8.75 21.97 2.46
CA THR A 405 9.73 21.17 3.20
C THR A 405 10.08 21.77 4.55
N GLY A 406 10.14 20.95 5.61
CA GLY A 406 10.58 21.41 6.94
C GLY A 406 12.06 21.75 6.98
N TYR A 407 12.92 20.83 6.58
CA TYR A 407 14.38 21.01 6.50
C TYR A 407 14.97 20.58 5.15
N LYS A 408 15.72 21.45 4.49
CA LYS A 408 16.40 21.17 3.21
C LYS A 408 17.93 21.20 3.36
N TYR A 409 18.59 20.11 3.00
CA TYR A 409 20.05 20.08 2.87
C TYR A 409 20.51 20.68 1.53
N PRO A 410 21.76 21.22 1.44
CA PRO A 410 22.26 21.86 0.21
C PRO A 410 22.35 20.94 -1.02
N ASN A 411 22.42 19.63 -0.83
CA ASN A 411 22.47 18.63 -1.89
C ASN A 411 21.09 18.12 -2.33
N ALA A 412 20.01 18.68 -1.78
CA ALA A 412 18.66 18.45 -2.25
C ALA A 412 18.21 19.58 -3.18
N ASP A 413 17.35 19.26 -4.14
CA ASP A 413 16.81 20.20 -5.10
C ASP A 413 15.29 20.28 -4.97
N ILE A 414 14.76 21.50 -5.06
CA ILE A 414 13.33 21.75 -5.07
C ILE A 414 13.01 22.67 -6.25
N HIS A 415 12.12 22.23 -7.14
CA HIS A 415 11.64 23.08 -8.22
C HIS A 415 10.22 22.79 -8.71
N ASP A 416 9.57 23.78 -9.30
CA ASP A 416 8.23 23.67 -9.88
C ASP A 416 7.18 23.19 -8.87
N VAL A 417 7.14 23.82 -7.70
CA VAL A 417 6.24 23.45 -6.59
C VAL A 417 5.22 24.55 -6.32
N ALA A 418 4.07 24.19 -5.76
CA ALA A 418 3.10 25.17 -5.29
C ALA A 418 2.63 24.85 -3.86
N PHE A 419 2.27 25.88 -3.10
CA PHE A 419 1.78 25.73 -1.73
C PHE A 419 0.77 26.82 -1.34
N SER A 420 -0.09 26.50 -0.37
CA SER A 420 -1.02 27.48 0.21
C SER A 420 -0.27 28.67 0.84
N GLU A 421 -0.78 29.87 0.61
CA GLU A 421 -0.24 31.11 1.18
C GLU A 421 -0.12 31.09 2.72
N GLY A 422 0.75 31.96 3.25
CA GLY A 422 0.95 32.11 4.70
C GLY A 422 2.07 31.27 5.30
N THR A 423 2.82 30.52 4.48
CA THR A 423 4.02 29.77 4.91
C THR A 423 5.22 30.09 4.02
N THR A 424 6.43 29.83 4.51
CA THR A 424 7.62 29.83 3.63
C THR A 424 7.76 28.45 2.99
N PRO A 425 8.24 28.31 1.73
CA PRO A 425 8.35 27.00 1.10
C PRO A 425 9.25 26.04 1.88
N VAL A 426 10.35 26.56 2.44
CA VAL A 426 11.28 25.81 3.29
C VAL A 426 11.32 26.44 4.68
N GLY A 427 11.17 25.64 5.74
CA GLY A 427 11.30 26.13 7.12
C GLY A 427 12.76 26.46 7.48
N TYR A 428 13.64 25.46 7.38
CA TYR A 428 15.05 25.50 7.77
C TYR A 428 16.00 24.89 6.74
N GLY A 429 17.29 25.21 6.87
CA GLY A 429 18.35 24.72 5.98
C GLY A 429 18.59 25.63 4.78
N ASP A 430 18.98 25.05 3.65
CA ASP A 430 19.13 25.77 2.38
C ASP A 430 17.75 26.19 1.84
N ARG A 431 17.55 27.49 1.62
CA ARG A 431 16.25 28.05 1.21
C ARG A 431 16.12 28.25 -0.30
N ASN A 432 17.12 27.83 -1.08
CA ASN A 432 17.04 27.91 -2.53
C ASN A 432 15.98 26.94 -3.08
N VAL A 433 15.00 27.51 -3.78
CA VAL A 433 13.91 26.80 -4.46
C VAL A 433 13.63 27.50 -5.79
N ALA A 434 13.57 26.75 -6.89
CA ALA A 434 13.22 27.30 -8.20
C ALA A 434 11.71 27.19 -8.46
N ASN A 435 11.09 28.22 -9.06
CA ASN A 435 9.68 28.19 -9.48
C ASN A 435 8.68 27.75 -8.39
N ALA A 436 8.88 28.21 -7.15
CA ALA A 436 7.93 28.02 -6.06
C ALA A 436 6.79 29.04 -6.12
N GLN A 437 5.55 28.57 -6.14
CA GLN A 437 4.35 29.39 -6.22
C GLN A 437 3.58 29.35 -4.90
N SER A 438 3.40 30.52 -4.28
CA SER A 438 2.47 30.69 -3.16
C SER A 438 1.10 31.03 -3.76
N LEU A 439 0.12 30.15 -3.59
CA LEU A 439 -1.21 30.29 -4.17
C LEU A 439 -2.24 30.59 -3.09
N THR A 440 -3.23 31.41 -3.42
CA THR A 440 -4.44 31.60 -2.62
C THR A 440 -5.28 30.32 -2.62
N ARG A 441 -6.28 30.25 -1.72
CA ARG A 441 -7.22 29.11 -1.68
C ARG A 441 -7.97 28.92 -2.99
N ASP A 442 -8.35 30.01 -3.65
CA ASP A 442 -9.10 29.95 -4.91
C ASP A 442 -8.20 29.44 -6.05
N GLU A 443 -6.97 29.94 -6.16
CA GLU A 443 -6.01 29.50 -7.19
C GLU A 443 -5.63 28.02 -7.05
N ILE A 444 -5.37 27.55 -5.82
CA ILE A 444 -4.97 26.17 -5.58
C ILE A 444 -6.12 25.17 -5.84
N SER A 445 -7.38 25.61 -5.67
CA SER A 445 -8.58 24.78 -5.93
C SER A 445 -8.78 24.44 -7.41
N GLY A 446 -8.22 25.22 -8.33
CA GLY A 446 -8.23 24.96 -9.77
C GLY A 446 -6.92 24.35 -10.30
N PHE A 447 -5.93 24.15 -9.43
CA PHE A 447 -4.60 23.67 -9.82
C PHE A 447 -4.56 22.13 -9.88
N VAL A 448 -4.01 21.58 -10.96
CA VAL A 448 -3.81 20.14 -11.12
C VAL A 448 -2.32 19.82 -11.03
N ALA A 449 -1.95 18.96 -10.10
CA ALA A 449 -0.60 18.42 -9.98
C ALA A 449 -0.62 16.90 -10.15
N THR A 450 -1.39 16.22 -9.31
CA THR A 450 -1.52 14.76 -9.33
C THR A 450 -2.80 14.37 -10.05
N ALA A 451 -2.77 13.32 -10.87
CA ALA A 451 -3.97 12.84 -11.53
C ALA A 451 -3.97 11.31 -11.69
N PHE A 452 -5.14 10.72 -11.45
CA PHE A 452 -5.41 9.28 -11.49
C PHE A 452 -6.44 9.00 -12.59
N PRO A 453 -5.99 8.54 -13.76
CA PRO A 453 -6.89 8.13 -14.82
C PRO A 453 -7.41 6.71 -14.55
N SER A 454 -8.66 6.44 -14.94
CA SER A 454 -9.26 5.10 -14.95
C SER A 454 -10.11 4.91 -16.20
N LEU A 455 -10.23 3.67 -16.68
CA LEU A 455 -11.09 3.37 -17.82
C LEU A 455 -12.55 3.31 -17.38
N THR A 456 -13.45 3.82 -18.23
CA THR A 456 -14.90 3.83 -18.01
C THR A 456 -15.59 3.30 -19.27
N PRO A 457 -16.38 2.23 -19.19
CA PRO A 457 -16.61 1.41 -18.01
C PRO A 457 -15.39 0.54 -17.63
N VAL A 458 -15.33 0.08 -16.37
CA VAL A 458 -14.29 -0.87 -15.91
C VAL A 458 -14.49 -2.29 -16.45
N ILE A 459 -15.71 -2.59 -16.91
CA ILE A 459 -16.07 -3.78 -17.69
C ILE A 459 -16.76 -3.31 -18.97
N VAL A 460 -16.14 -3.57 -20.11
CA VAL A 460 -16.65 -3.30 -21.46
C VAL A 460 -17.39 -4.55 -21.94
N GLY A 461 -18.71 -4.56 -21.81
CA GLY A 461 -19.57 -5.61 -22.39
C GLY A 461 -19.85 -5.31 -23.86
N VAL A 462 -19.67 -6.30 -24.74
CA VAL A 462 -19.88 -6.14 -26.19
C VAL A 462 -20.25 -7.49 -26.83
N GLU A 463 -21.13 -7.50 -27.84
CA GLU A 463 -21.45 -8.73 -28.58
C GLU A 463 -20.39 -9.06 -29.64
N GLU A 464 -20.21 -10.34 -29.95
CA GLU A 464 -19.30 -10.79 -31.00
C GLU A 464 -19.61 -10.08 -32.33
N GLY A 465 -18.58 -9.48 -32.92
CA GLY A 465 -18.68 -8.72 -34.17
C GLY A 465 -19.09 -7.26 -34.00
N GLU A 466 -19.41 -6.80 -32.79
CA GLU A 466 -19.72 -5.40 -32.49
C GLU A 466 -18.52 -4.60 -31.97
N GLU A 467 -18.71 -3.28 -31.87
CA GLU A 467 -17.75 -2.35 -31.29
C GLU A 467 -18.32 -1.67 -30.04
N ALA A 468 -17.45 -1.43 -29.05
CA ALA A 468 -17.74 -0.64 -27.86
C ALA A 468 -16.65 0.42 -27.64
N GLU A 469 -16.91 1.39 -26.78
CA GLU A 469 -15.94 2.41 -26.40
C GLU A 469 -15.66 2.39 -24.90
N ALA A 470 -14.38 2.51 -24.55
CA ALA A 470 -13.93 2.78 -23.19
C ALA A 470 -13.32 4.19 -23.14
N GLY A 471 -13.97 5.09 -22.41
CA GLY A 471 -13.46 6.42 -22.10
C GLY A 471 -12.51 6.42 -20.91
N VAL A 472 -12.07 7.62 -20.53
CA VAL A 472 -11.22 7.86 -19.35
C VAL A 472 -11.93 8.78 -18.37
N SER A 473 -12.09 8.33 -17.12
CA SER A 473 -12.36 9.20 -15.98
C SER A 473 -11.03 9.69 -15.44
N LEU A 474 -10.95 10.98 -15.09
CA LEU A 474 -9.76 11.59 -14.52
C LEU A 474 -10.09 12.20 -13.17
N HIS A 475 -9.49 11.66 -12.12
CA HIS A 475 -9.49 12.30 -10.80
C HIS A 475 -8.20 13.09 -10.64
N ALA A 476 -8.31 14.39 -10.38
CA ALA A 476 -7.18 15.30 -10.31
C ALA A 476 -7.12 15.99 -8.94
N HIS A 477 -5.91 16.37 -8.53
CA HIS A 477 -5.63 16.94 -7.22
C HIS A 477 -4.54 18.03 -7.29
N PRO A 478 -4.56 19.04 -6.39
CA PRO A 478 -5.58 19.26 -5.35
C PRO A 478 -6.93 19.73 -5.90
N GLY A 479 -6.96 20.29 -7.11
CA GLY A 479 -8.15 20.82 -7.76
C GLY A 479 -8.80 19.89 -8.78
N THR A 480 -10.06 20.21 -9.12
CA THR A 480 -10.81 19.54 -10.20
C THR A 480 -10.82 20.45 -11.44
N PRO A 481 -10.19 20.06 -12.56
CA PRO A 481 -10.16 20.89 -13.75
C PRO A 481 -11.55 20.95 -14.41
N SER A 482 -11.93 22.11 -14.93
CA SER A 482 -13.19 22.30 -15.67
C SER A 482 -13.26 21.52 -16.98
N GLU A 483 -12.11 21.24 -17.59
CA GLU A 483 -11.98 20.46 -18.83
C GLU A 483 -11.00 19.28 -18.65
N PRO A 484 -11.39 18.18 -17.96
CA PRO A 484 -10.49 17.06 -17.66
C PRO A 484 -9.85 16.42 -18.90
N ALA A 485 -10.56 16.41 -20.02
CA ALA A 485 -10.10 15.88 -21.31
C ALA A 485 -8.81 16.55 -21.85
N ARG A 486 -8.45 17.75 -21.34
CA ARG A 486 -7.20 18.43 -21.71
C ARG A 486 -6.00 17.97 -20.91
N TYR A 487 -6.24 17.31 -19.77
CA TYR A 487 -5.23 16.90 -18.79
C TYR A 487 -4.79 15.45 -18.96
N TYR A 488 -5.24 14.74 -20.00
CA TYR A 488 -4.67 13.45 -20.34
C TYR A 488 -4.57 13.23 -21.85
N ALA A 489 -3.79 12.22 -22.22
CA ALA A 489 -3.83 11.60 -23.54
C ALA A 489 -3.60 10.09 -23.39
N LEU A 490 -4.38 9.31 -24.13
CA LEU A 490 -4.15 7.87 -24.25
C LEU A 490 -2.97 7.59 -25.17
N ARG A 491 -2.20 6.58 -24.78
CA ARG A 491 -1.02 6.03 -25.46
C ARG A 491 -1.14 4.53 -25.40
N GLU A 492 -0.85 3.86 -26.50
CA GLU A 492 -0.68 2.40 -26.56
C GLU A 492 -1.82 1.61 -25.87
N ALA A 493 -2.80 1.12 -26.63
CA ALA A 493 -3.80 0.19 -26.10
C ALA A 493 -3.43 -1.26 -26.46
N TYR A 494 -3.73 -2.18 -25.54
CA TYR A 494 -3.47 -3.61 -25.66
C TYR A 494 -4.68 -4.41 -25.16
N VAL A 495 -4.88 -5.57 -25.75
CA VAL A 495 -5.90 -6.54 -25.31
C VAL A 495 -5.24 -7.91 -25.20
N GLU A 496 -5.46 -8.59 -24.07
CA GLU A 496 -4.92 -9.94 -23.82
C GLU A 496 -5.99 -10.83 -23.14
N PRO A 497 -6.32 -12.02 -23.69
CA PRO A 497 -5.77 -12.57 -24.91
C PRO A 497 -6.41 -11.85 -26.11
N PRO A 498 -5.67 -11.68 -27.23
CA PRO A 498 -6.14 -10.92 -28.39
C PRO A 498 -7.17 -11.67 -29.24
N GLU A 499 -7.51 -12.91 -28.86
CA GLU A 499 -8.49 -13.76 -29.53
C GLU A 499 -9.93 -13.30 -29.32
N HIS A 500 -10.27 -12.78 -28.13
CA HIS A 500 -11.64 -12.34 -27.85
C HIS A 500 -11.89 -10.90 -28.30
N ALA A 501 -10.90 -10.01 -28.22
CA ALA A 501 -11.08 -8.60 -28.60
C ALA A 501 -9.81 -7.95 -29.17
N ALA A 502 -9.98 -6.79 -29.80
CA ALA A 502 -8.92 -5.84 -30.16
C ALA A 502 -9.25 -4.45 -29.62
N ALA A 503 -8.24 -3.59 -29.51
CA ALA A 503 -8.44 -2.20 -29.09
C ALA A 503 -7.60 -1.23 -29.92
N GLU A 504 -8.17 -0.07 -30.23
CA GLU A 504 -7.53 1.05 -30.92
C GLU A 504 -7.86 2.38 -30.23
N ILE A 505 -6.87 3.25 -30.08
CA ILE A 505 -7.08 4.58 -29.48
C ILE A 505 -7.66 5.52 -30.54
N SER A 506 -8.81 6.11 -30.25
CA SER A 506 -9.46 7.13 -31.08
C SER A 506 -9.61 8.42 -30.27
N GLY A 507 -8.61 9.29 -30.35
CA GLY A 507 -8.59 10.52 -29.53
C GLY A 507 -8.45 10.20 -28.03
N ASN A 508 -9.50 10.50 -27.27
CA ASN A 508 -9.56 10.30 -25.81
C ASN A 508 -10.35 9.06 -25.38
N VAL A 509 -10.82 8.26 -26.33
CA VAL A 509 -11.48 6.97 -26.08
C VAL A 509 -10.66 5.83 -26.68
N ILE A 510 -10.90 4.63 -26.18
CA ILE A 510 -10.42 3.38 -26.74
C ILE A 510 -11.60 2.69 -27.39
N LYS A 511 -11.53 2.48 -28.70
CA LYS A 511 -12.46 1.62 -29.42
C LYS A 511 -12.07 0.17 -29.19
N VAL A 512 -13.03 -0.65 -28.79
CA VAL A 512 -12.88 -2.08 -28.54
C VAL A 512 -13.70 -2.82 -29.58
N THR A 513 -13.05 -3.69 -30.36
CA THR A 513 -13.70 -4.53 -31.37
C THR A 513 -13.78 -5.96 -30.86
N ALA A 514 -15.00 -6.49 -30.75
CA ALA A 514 -15.24 -7.87 -30.34
C ALA A 514 -14.93 -8.86 -31.47
N LYS A 515 -14.28 -9.97 -31.14
CA LYS A 515 -13.86 -11.00 -32.11
C LYS A 515 -14.45 -12.38 -31.84
N ALA A 516 -14.46 -12.82 -30.59
CA ALA A 516 -14.95 -14.14 -30.20
C ALA A 516 -15.42 -14.12 -28.75
N PRO A 517 -16.43 -14.93 -28.37
CA PRO A 517 -16.91 -15.00 -26.99
C PRO A 517 -15.80 -15.33 -26.01
N GLY A 518 -15.79 -14.65 -24.86
CA GLY A 518 -14.77 -14.80 -23.83
C GLY A 518 -14.44 -13.48 -23.14
N VAL A 519 -13.33 -13.44 -22.42
CA VAL A 519 -12.92 -12.26 -21.65
C VAL A 519 -11.47 -11.91 -21.95
N SER A 520 -11.19 -10.63 -22.17
CA SER A 520 -9.82 -10.11 -22.28
C SER A 520 -9.58 -8.98 -21.28
N LEU A 521 -8.32 -8.80 -20.88
CA LEU A 521 -7.86 -7.58 -20.23
C LEU A 521 -7.57 -6.52 -21.30
N LEU A 522 -8.31 -5.41 -21.27
CA LEU A 522 -7.93 -4.17 -21.92
C LEU A 522 -6.97 -3.40 -21.01
N ALA A 523 -5.85 -2.97 -21.57
CA ALA A 523 -4.90 -2.10 -20.88
C ALA A 523 -4.44 -0.97 -21.79
N ALA A 524 -4.26 0.23 -21.24
CA ALA A 524 -3.70 1.35 -21.96
C ALA A 524 -2.79 2.20 -21.07
N TYR A 525 -1.92 2.98 -21.69
CA TYR A 525 -1.21 4.03 -20.99
C TYR A 525 -1.94 5.35 -21.09
N ALA A 526 -2.19 5.97 -19.95
CA ALA A 526 -2.64 7.35 -19.89
C ALA A 526 -1.45 8.23 -19.49
N GLU A 527 -1.09 9.15 -20.37
CA GLU A 527 -0.25 10.30 -20.00
C GLU A 527 -1.16 11.34 -19.34
N THR A 528 -0.87 11.72 -18.10
CA THR A 528 -1.54 12.82 -17.40
C THR A 528 -0.64 14.05 -17.34
N TYR A 529 -1.28 15.21 -17.43
CA TYR A 529 -0.65 16.52 -17.46
C TYR A 529 -0.97 17.30 -16.19
N ARG A 530 -0.23 18.38 -15.97
CA ARG A 530 -0.37 19.26 -14.79
C ARG A 530 -0.66 20.69 -15.20
N SER A 531 -1.01 21.54 -14.25
CA SER A 531 -1.06 22.98 -14.44
C SER A 531 0.35 23.58 -14.47
N GLY A 532 0.57 24.51 -15.39
CA GLY A 532 1.73 25.38 -15.49
C GLY A 532 1.63 26.54 -14.51
N ALA A 533 2.66 27.39 -14.48
CA ALA A 533 2.71 28.55 -13.60
C ALA A 533 1.67 29.64 -13.95
N ASP A 534 1.14 29.61 -15.16
CA ASP A 534 0.05 30.45 -15.66
C ASP A 534 -1.33 29.80 -15.50
N GLY A 535 -1.41 28.64 -14.84
CA GLY A 535 -2.63 27.84 -14.71
C GLY A 535 -3.01 27.04 -15.97
N ALA A 536 -2.29 27.20 -17.09
CA ALA A 536 -2.57 26.46 -18.32
C ALA A 536 -2.04 25.01 -18.25
N VAL A 537 -2.50 24.14 -19.14
CA VAL A 537 -2.02 22.74 -19.18
C VAL A 537 -0.56 22.69 -19.62
N ASN A 538 0.31 22.13 -18.77
CA ASN A 538 1.71 21.86 -19.05
C ASN A 538 1.91 20.40 -19.51
N ARG A 539 2.39 20.24 -20.74
CA ARG A 539 2.63 18.95 -21.40
C ARG A 539 4.11 18.52 -21.47
N SER A 540 5.04 19.29 -20.90
CA SER A 540 6.49 19.05 -21.07
C SER A 540 7.03 17.84 -20.32
N SER A 541 6.31 17.34 -19.30
CA SER A 541 6.71 16.22 -18.47
C SER A 541 5.47 15.47 -17.97
N PRO A 542 4.81 14.67 -18.83
CA PRO A 542 3.65 13.91 -18.40
C PRO A 542 4.01 12.85 -17.36
N SER A 543 3.08 12.57 -16.45
CA SER A 543 3.09 11.32 -15.68
C SER A 543 2.41 10.24 -16.51
N ARG A 544 2.92 9.00 -16.50
CA ARG A 544 2.41 7.91 -17.32
C ARG A 544 1.88 6.78 -16.44
N SER A 545 0.57 6.59 -16.40
CA SER A 545 -0.08 5.57 -15.57
C SER A 545 -0.70 4.48 -16.45
N LEU A 546 -0.69 3.24 -15.97
CA LEU A 546 -1.33 2.10 -16.62
C LEU A 546 -2.78 2.05 -16.17
N VAL A 547 -3.72 2.02 -17.11
CA VAL A 547 -5.16 1.89 -16.83
C VAL A 547 -5.67 0.59 -17.44
N THR A 548 -6.61 -0.08 -16.76
CA THR A 548 -7.12 -1.38 -17.17
C THR A 548 -8.63 -1.47 -17.08
N ALA A 549 -9.23 -2.30 -17.93
CA ALA A 549 -10.63 -2.71 -17.89
C ALA A 549 -10.74 -4.17 -18.35
N LEU A 550 -11.82 -4.85 -17.97
CA LEU A 550 -12.16 -6.15 -18.56
C LEU A 550 -13.01 -5.93 -19.81
N VAL A 551 -12.77 -6.71 -20.85
CA VAL A 551 -13.62 -6.78 -22.03
C VAL A 551 -14.33 -8.11 -21.98
N TRP A 552 -15.66 -8.11 -21.92
CA TRP A 552 -16.47 -9.31 -21.94
C TRP A 552 -17.23 -9.40 -23.25
N VAL A 553 -16.83 -10.34 -24.09
CA VAL A 553 -17.44 -10.61 -25.39
C VAL A 553 -18.49 -11.71 -25.26
N ARG A 554 -19.72 -11.41 -25.69
CA ARG A 554 -20.88 -12.32 -25.64
C ARG A 554 -21.13 -12.95 -27.01
N GLU A 555 -21.79 -14.11 -27.03
CA GLU A 555 -22.25 -14.72 -28.30
C GLU A 555 -23.27 -13.83 -29.01
N ALA A 556 -23.11 -13.68 -30.33
CA ALA A 556 -24.02 -12.89 -31.16
C ALA A 556 -25.46 -13.46 -31.10
N GLY A 557 -26.42 -12.60 -30.74
CA GLY A 557 -27.85 -12.99 -30.66
C GLY A 557 -28.22 -13.84 -29.44
N SER A 558 -27.37 -13.91 -28.41
CA SER A 558 -27.78 -14.40 -27.09
C SER A 558 -28.71 -13.37 -26.42
N GLU A 559 -29.90 -13.78 -25.98
CA GLU A 559 -30.73 -12.92 -25.13
C GLU A 559 -29.94 -12.61 -23.85
N GLU A 560 -29.92 -11.33 -23.46
CA GLU A 560 -29.37 -10.90 -22.19
C GLU A 560 -30.03 -11.76 -21.09
N PRO A 561 -29.26 -12.62 -20.37
CA PRO A 561 -29.86 -13.36 -19.27
C PRO A 561 -30.40 -12.30 -18.30
N PRO A 562 -31.62 -12.48 -17.75
CA PRO A 562 -32.16 -11.52 -16.82
C PRO A 562 -31.11 -11.30 -15.73
N LEU A 563 -30.64 -10.06 -15.60
CA LEU A 563 -29.88 -9.66 -14.43
C LEU A 563 -30.71 -10.13 -13.23
N PRO A 564 -30.10 -10.79 -12.21
CA PRO A 564 -30.82 -11.09 -10.98
C PRO A 564 -31.49 -9.79 -10.53
N GLU A 565 -32.80 -9.82 -10.27
CA GLU A 565 -33.57 -8.63 -9.88
C GLU A 565 -32.77 -7.86 -8.84
N GLU A 566 -32.33 -6.64 -9.20
CA GLU A 566 -31.73 -5.72 -8.24
C GLU A 566 -32.80 -5.48 -7.16
N PRO A 567 -32.50 -5.69 -5.87
CA PRO A 567 -33.37 -5.15 -4.84
C PRO A 567 -33.42 -3.63 -5.07
N GLU A 568 -34.64 -3.07 -5.21
CA GLU A 568 -34.84 -1.64 -5.49
C GLU A 568 -33.92 -0.77 -4.62
N GLY A 569 -32.88 -0.19 -5.22
CA GLY A 569 -31.86 0.59 -4.52
C GLY A 569 -30.67 0.95 -5.42
N GLU A 570 -30.73 2.16 -5.99
CA GLU A 570 -29.70 3.00 -6.63
C GLU A 570 -28.53 2.33 -7.42
N GLN A 571 -28.45 2.72 -8.70
CA GLN A 571 -27.42 2.34 -9.69
C GLN A 571 -25.98 2.30 -9.14
N PRO A 572 -25.14 1.35 -9.58
CA PRO A 572 -23.76 1.22 -9.11
C PRO A 572 -22.91 2.39 -9.59
N GLY A 573 -22.68 3.35 -8.70
CA GLY A 573 -21.77 4.46 -8.89
C GLY A 573 -20.35 3.97 -9.14
N GLY A 574 -19.72 4.51 -10.20
CA GLY A 574 -18.29 4.32 -10.44
C GLY A 574 -17.45 4.72 -9.24
N ILE A 575 -16.21 4.24 -9.20
CA ILE A 575 -15.24 4.56 -8.16
C ILE A 575 -15.07 6.09 -8.08
N VAL A 576 -15.64 6.72 -7.05
CA VAL A 576 -15.47 8.13 -6.75
C VAL A 576 -14.31 8.28 -5.76
N ILE A 577 -13.19 8.84 -6.23
CA ILE A 577 -12.15 9.37 -5.35
C ILE A 577 -12.71 10.68 -4.74
N PRO A 578 -12.75 10.83 -3.40
CA PRO A 578 -13.34 12.00 -2.77
C PRO A 578 -12.67 13.30 -3.24
N SER A 579 -13.49 14.28 -3.61
CA SER A 579 -13.07 15.67 -3.76
C SER A 579 -12.69 16.23 -2.37
N GLY A 580 -11.75 17.18 -2.31
CA GLY A 580 -11.34 17.86 -1.06
C GLY A 580 -12.50 18.53 -0.29
N PRO A 581 -12.22 19.16 0.87
CA PRO A 581 -13.21 19.36 1.93
C PRO A 581 -14.30 20.35 1.52
N GLY A 582 -15.52 19.84 1.36
CA GLY A 582 -16.76 20.63 1.35
C GLY A 582 -17.44 20.57 2.74
N GLU A 583 -18.08 21.66 3.13
CA GLU A 583 -18.78 21.86 4.41
C GLU A 583 -19.87 20.80 4.72
N PRO A 584 -20.27 20.65 6.01
CA PRO A 584 -20.89 19.42 6.52
C PRO A 584 -22.43 19.37 6.37
N GLY A 585 -22.93 18.17 6.03
CA GLY A 585 -24.35 17.75 6.03
C GLY A 585 -25.00 17.89 4.64
N GLU A 586 -25.74 16.92 4.07
CA GLU A 586 -26.54 15.83 4.62
C GLU A 586 -26.34 14.56 3.75
N THR A 587 -25.92 13.45 4.36
CA THR A 587 -25.87 12.11 3.74
C THR A 587 -27.25 11.44 3.80
N PRO A 588 -27.69 10.64 2.81
CA PRO A 588 -28.74 9.67 3.06
C PRO A 588 -28.18 8.41 3.74
N PRO A 589 -29.02 7.83 4.61
CA PRO A 589 -29.07 6.49 5.13
C PRO A 589 -28.33 5.45 4.38
N PRO A 590 -27.65 4.62 5.10
CA PRO A 590 -26.36 4.30 4.65
C PRO A 590 -25.49 5.11 5.60
N MET A 591 -25.71 6.44 5.76
CA MET A 591 -25.33 7.05 7.04
C MET A 591 -25.71 6.18 8.28
N TRP A 592 -24.74 6.08 9.18
CA TRP A 592 -24.75 5.64 10.57
C TRP A 592 -25.74 4.54 11.06
N PRO A 593 -25.27 3.60 11.90
CA PRO A 593 -26.06 3.13 13.04
C PRO A 593 -25.96 4.13 14.20
N ASP A 594 -27.11 4.67 14.62
CA ASP A 594 -27.29 5.45 15.85
C ASP A 594 -26.94 4.61 17.10
N VAL A 595 -25.85 4.98 17.77
CA VAL A 595 -25.65 4.69 19.19
C VAL A 595 -25.81 6.02 19.94
N PRO A 596 -26.75 6.15 20.89
CA PRO A 596 -26.91 7.38 21.67
C PRO A 596 -25.64 7.69 22.45
N LEU A 597 -25.08 8.89 22.22
CA LEU A 597 -23.97 9.42 22.99
C LEU A 597 -24.43 9.72 24.43
N PRO A 598 -23.71 9.25 25.47
CA PRO A 598 -23.98 9.62 26.84
C PRO A 598 -23.67 11.11 27.08
N SER A 599 -24.51 11.74 27.91
CA SER A 599 -24.34 13.13 28.36
C SER A 599 -22.98 13.36 29.01
N VAL A 600 -22.29 14.42 28.57
CA VAL A 600 -21.07 14.97 29.18
C VAL A 600 -21.36 15.33 30.65
N PRO A 601 -20.67 14.74 31.63
CA PRO A 601 -20.67 15.24 33.01
C PRO A 601 -19.81 16.51 33.12
N ASP A 602 -20.28 17.47 33.92
CA ASP A 602 -19.63 18.76 34.18
C ASP A 602 -18.15 18.67 34.61
N GLU A 603 -17.36 19.68 34.21
CA GLU A 603 -15.95 19.90 34.57
C GLU A 603 -15.67 19.72 36.09
N PRO A 604 -14.66 18.92 36.48
CA PRO A 604 -14.08 19.03 37.80
C PRO A 604 -12.99 20.11 37.85
N ALA A 605 -13.09 20.95 38.88
CA ALA A 605 -12.26 22.12 39.18
C ALA A 605 -10.74 21.85 39.29
N PRO A 606 -9.88 22.86 39.08
CA PRO A 606 -8.43 22.70 39.05
C PRO A 606 -7.84 22.56 40.46
N ALA A 607 -6.79 21.76 40.59
CA ALA A 607 -6.03 21.55 41.81
C ALA A 607 -4.51 21.52 41.49
N PRO A 608 -3.61 21.82 42.46
CA PRO A 608 -2.69 22.95 42.37
C PRO A 608 -1.22 22.59 42.10
N GLU A 609 -0.42 23.62 41.77
CA GLU A 609 1.02 23.58 41.55
C GLU A 609 1.85 23.07 42.75
N ALA A 610 2.95 22.35 42.48
CA ALA A 610 4.30 22.48 43.09
C ALA A 610 5.23 21.32 42.65
N PRO A 611 6.57 21.39 42.85
CA PRO A 611 7.51 22.47 42.55
C PRO A 611 8.74 21.98 41.75
N ARG A 612 9.58 22.94 41.34
CA ARG A 612 10.81 22.81 40.52
C ARG A 612 11.99 22.14 41.25
N HIS A 613 12.73 21.29 40.52
CA HIS A 613 14.19 21.05 40.61
C HIS A 613 14.60 20.43 39.24
N GLY A 614 15.76 20.64 38.61
CA GLY A 614 17.00 21.29 38.97
C GLY A 614 18.18 20.49 38.40
N GLY A 615 18.59 20.78 37.15
CA GLY A 615 19.97 20.63 36.64
C GLY A 615 20.47 19.26 36.16
N GLY A 616 21.22 19.28 35.05
CA GLY A 616 22.18 18.22 34.68
C GLY A 616 22.31 17.97 33.19
N GLY A 617 23.21 18.71 32.52
CA GLY A 617 23.54 18.50 31.11
C GLY A 617 24.38 17.24 30.86
N GLY A 618 24.31 16.73 29.63
CA GLY A 618 25.15 15.63 29.16
C GLY A 618 25.05 15.47 27.65
N CYS A 619 26.08 15.91 26.94
CA CYS A 619 26.30 15.65 25.53
C CYS A 619 26.48 14.16 25.26
N SER A 620 25.98 13.65 24.13
CA SER A 620 26.59 12.50 23.48
C SER A 620 26.39 12.57 21.97
N ALA A 621 27.53 12.70 21.29
CA ALA A 621 27.71 12.45 19.87
C ALA A 621 27.52 10.95 19.59
N GLY A 622 26.87 10.58 18.48
CA GLY A 622 26.67 9.16 18.19
C GLY A 622 25.92 8.83 16.88
N PHE A 623 26.00 9.67 15.84
CA PHE A 623 25.44 9.33 14.53
C PHE A 623 26.52 9.50 13.46
N GLY A 624 27.11 8.38 13.03
CA GLY A 624 28.11 8.39 11.96
C GLY A 624 28.82 7.06 11.65
N ALA A 625 28.64 5.99 12.43
CA ALA A 625 29.48 4.79 12.30
C ALA A 625 28.77 3.47 11.91
N MET A 626 27.46 3.45 11.66
CA MET A 626 26.73 2.20 11.31
C MET A 626 26.40 2.04 9.82
N ALA A 627 27.01 2.85 8.94
CA ALA A 627 26.82 2.75 7.48
C ALA A 627 27.87 1.87 6.76
N LEU A 628 28.65 1.04 7.47
CA LEU A 628 29.84 0.38 6.90
C LEU A 628 29.92 -1.16 7.04
N LEU A 629 28.83 -1.85 7.43
CA LEU A 629 28.85 -3.32 7.56
C LEU A 629 27.80 -4.08 6.74
N ALA A 630 27.23 -3.46 5.70
CA ALA A 630 26.36 -4.14 4.73
C ALA A 630 26.97 -4.21 3.31
N LEU A 631 28.30 -4.35 3.20
CA LEU A 631 28.99 -4.56 1.92
C LEU A 631 30.01 -5.70 2.00
N ALA A 632 29.62 -6.81 1.37
CA ALA A 632 30.46 -7.81 0.69
C ALA A 632 31.24 -8.84 1.57
N PRO A 633 31.38 -10.11 1.10
CA PRO A 633 31.55 -10.42 -0.32
C PRO A 633 30.74 -11.59 -0.90
N LEU A 634 29.93 -11.24 -1.90
CA LEU A 634 29.70 -12.05 -3.09
C LEU A 634 30.97 -12.00 -3.97
N ALA A 635 32.04 -12.67 -3.52
CA ALA A 635 33.27 -12.83 -4.29
C ALA A 635 33.99 -14.14 -3.93
N ALA A 636 33.29 -15.27 -4.01
CA ALA A 636 33.90 -16.59 -3.90
C ALA A 636 33.07 -17.68 -4.61
N ARG A 637 32.84 -17.56 -5.93
CA ARG A 637 32.33 -18.67 -6.74
C ARG A 637 32.62 -18.55 -8.24
N LEU A 638 33.85 -18.17 -8.60
CA LEU A 638 34.39 -18.36 -9.95
C LEU A 638 35.88 -18.68 -9.85
N ARG A 639 36.22 -19.93 -9.53
CA ARG A 639 37.48 -20.61 -9.85
C ARG A 639 37.34 -22.08 -9.46
N GLY A 640 37.24 -22.96 -10.46
CA GLY A 640 37.28 -24.41 -10.23
C GLY A 640 36.59 -25.25 -11.30
N LYS A 641 37.04 -25.16 -12.56
CA LYS A 641 37.06 -26.27 -13.51
C LYS A 641 38.24 -26.07 -14.48
N GLN A 642 39.37 -26.67 -14.14
CA GLN A 642 40.03 -27.59 -15.06
C GLN A 642 39.63 -28.99 -14.61
#